data_AF-A0A521EDE0-F1
#
_entry.id   AF-A0A521EDE0-F1
#
_cell.length_a   1.000
_cell.length_b   1.000
_cell.length_c   1.000
_cell.angle_alpha   90.00
_cell.angle_beta   90.00
_cell.angle_gamma   90.00
#
_symmetry.space_group_name_H-M   'P 1'
#
loop_
_entity.id
_entity.type
_entity.pdbx_description
1 polymer ?
#
loop_
_entity_poly.entity_id
_entity_poly.type
_entity_poly.pdbx_seq_one_letter_code
_entity_poly.pdbx_strand_id
1 'polypeptide(L)'
;MKLKLFSSAPGIFQMNLNVLLFFLFFIGTKTFAQSPELTVKGEEPEKVRMNKLFVNVKVVGNIAYTTAEMHFFNSGTRQMEAELIFPLPENVSVSRYAIDINGKLREAVPVNKNKGKQVFEAIEHRRVDPGLLEKVDGNNFKTRIYPLMPNGERTVVIGYEEELSAFDKDNMAYQLVSRFPKKLDKFEINVSVLGTSTAPTVTENSGNEITFSKWNQAFQASIKKENYQPAEKIVLKIPIQQNIPSVLMQDVGGQHYFYGNTFIEGNKTVKKIPASIGLIWDNSLSCQNRDLKKELNLLDAYFQKIKNTKVTLYFLNYTFDKQQEYIVSNGNWDALKAVLEKTKYDGGTRFSQLNFTGQDEYLFFTDGLSSLSENLLPKTKKPVYTITSSVSADFAFLNFSSTKTGGNFINLNQINSETALDKLTNSSLKFLGIKENLTVTDLFPMEGTSVSGNFSFSGISLNPKNEIILLFGYNNEAVLERKIILDGAVQNTNDINVEKLWAQKKIANLELEYAKNADEIELLGKKFGIVTKNTSLIVLENLSDYILYDILPPAELREEFDRIKKQERDATLAQQRNNWESIESYFASINAWWKKDTKYSASKLASKSKIKNSQRANNNVANTILRSSQTVPAGFISGIVLDGNSQPLPGASIIINGRSEGVQTDFDGKFTIKAPQNTIFNITYIGFEPARVNVGRNNLVSIRLRENSQTLSEVVTIAGYETIKGDPDAVLTIDEPVGSGTAVAVEEDNNVYNMTPQDNSAPVITELKDKKVGSEVVVVADGIQRKRDLVGVSAESAVKNKDAVQDIKPEVAGQVVKTIQNETNLDRGYLAGDSKKPLIIVDGQFYEGELTDLKSDDIDTVDVLKDASRIATYGSRGANGVIIITTKKKSSNSVVQTKSWNPDRLYLKALASAPKEKQYDLYFELRKAQERNPSFYFDVAHFFYNQGDVKKALLIISNIADLGLENHQLYKTLTYTLREWKDYGDAVFTAKQVAKWREHEPQSLRDYALTLEDAGKYQEAFDELVKSLEVNYYGEMSGQYEGVEDIVLMDINRIMKEHPGLKTGKLDKKYIAKMPVDVRIIMNWNQMDVDLDLHVIEPTGEECYYSHTSTEIGGRFSKDFTQGYGPEQYLIRNAVKGKYKIKTNFFGETTLTENGPATVMIEIYTTKAGKTSRTLKTIQIGKIKENEILAEIVW
;
A
#
# COMPACT_ATOMS: atom_id res chain seq x y z
N MET A 1 -47.45 52.60 -34.77
CA MET A 1 -48.79 52.81 -35.39
C MET A 1 -49.50 51.45 -35.52
N LYS A 2 -50.71 51.37 -36.09
CA LYS A 2 -51.64 50.23 -35.88
C LYS A 2 -51.64 49.12 -36.96
N LEU A 3 -51.96 47.91 -36.49
CA LEU A 3 -52.69 46.77 -37.10
C LEU A 3 -52.14 45.90 -38.27
N LYS A 4 -51.88 44.63 -37.90
CA LYS A 4 -52.47 43.35 -38.40
C LYS A 4 -53.54 43.34 -39.51
N LEU A 5 -53.49 42.26 -40.31
CA LEU A 5 -54.60 41.32 -40.64
C LEU A 5 -54.09 39.90 -40.27
N PHE A 6 -54.75 38.99 -39.51
CA PHE A 6 -56.09 38.36 -39.57
C PHE A 6 -56.27 37.34 -40.72
N SER A 7 -56.89 36.15 -40.58
CA SER A 7 -57.25 35.29 -39.40
C SER A 7 -58.09 34.06 -39.83
N SER A 8 -58.14 32.99 -39.02
CA SER A 8 -59.38 32.19 -38.84
C SER A 8 -59.37 31.34 -37.53
N ALA A 9 -60.52 31.29 -36.85
CA ALA A 9 -60.85 30.57 -35.59
C ALA A 9 -62.42 30.44 -35.52
N PRO A 10 -63.12 29.93 -34.48
CA PRO A 10 -62.72 29.47 -33.12
C PRO A 10 -62.90 27.91 -33.01
N GLY A 11 -63.30 27.20 -31.93
CA GLY A 11 -63.79 27.49 -30.57
C GLY A 11 -64.80 26.42 -30.07
N ILE A 12 -65.39 26.44 -28.86
CA ILE A 12 -65.18 27.20 -27.59
C ILE A 12 -65.77 26.35 -26.43
N PHE A 13 -65.05 26.05 -25.33
CA PHE A 13 -65.56 26.09 -23.92
C PHE A 13 -64.45 25.87 -22.86
N GLN A 14 -64.75 26.23 -21.60
CA GLN A 14 -63.93 26.19 -20.36
C GLN A 14 -64.04 24.83 -19.64
N MET A 15 -63.27 24.39 -18.62
CA MET A 15 -62.03 24.77 -17.87
C MET A 15 -61.58 23.48 -17.11
N ASN A 16 -60.49 23.28 -16.35
CA ASN A 16 -59.44 24.05 -15.62
C ASN A 16 -58.17 23.13 -15.53
N LEU A 17 -57.01 23.51 -14.97
CA LEU A 17 -56.19 24.74 -15.03
C LEU A 17 -54.80 24.42 -14.43
N ASN A 18 -53.73 25.08 -14.93
CA ASN A 18 -52.34 25.12 -14.46
C ASN A 18 -51.33 24.05 -14.97
N VAL A 19 -50.05 24.47 -14.88
CA VAL A 19 -48.78 23.76 -15.18
C VAL A 19 -48.47 23.49 -16.67
N LEU A 20 -47.88 24.49 -17.35
CA LEU A 20 -46.82 24.26 -18.34
C LEU A 20 -45.96 25.53 -18.58
N LEU A 21 -44.99 25.83 -17.70
CA LEU A 21 -43.91 26.78 -18.01
C LEU A 21 -42.66 26.66 -17.09
N PHE A 22 -41.93 25.53 -17.16
CA PHE A 22 -40.56 25.45 -16.62
C PHE A 22 -39.82 24.23 -17.21
N PHE A 23 -38.83 24.45 -18.07
CA PHE A 23 -37.75 23.47 -18.36
C PHE A 23 -36.56 24.14 -19.08
N LEU A 24 -35.92 25.08 -18.39
CA LEU A 24 -34.63 25.67 -18.74
C LEU A 24 -33.96 26.12 -17.44
N PHE A 25 -32.63 26.03 -17.37
CA PHE A 25 -31.81 26.03 -16.12
C PHE A 25 -32.06 24.84 -15.17
N PHE A 26 -31.13 23.87 -15.15
CA PHE A 26 -30.45 23.42 -13.93
C PHE A 26 -29.26 22.47 -14.24
N ILE A 27 -28.21 23.00 -14.89
CA ILE A 27 -26.87 22.37 -14.84
C ILE A 27 -26.06 23.12 -13.77
N GLY A 28 -26.40 22.86 -12.51
CA GLY A 28 -25.65 23.38 -11.37
C GLY A 28 -24.33 22.62 -11.22
N THR A 29 -23.20 23.28 -11.49
CA THR A 29 -21.87 22.73 -11.21
C THR A 29 -21.73 22.51 -9.70
N LYS A 30 -21.87 21.26 -9.25
CA LYS A 30 -21.57 20.87 -7.86
C LYS A 30 -20.07 21.00 -7.60
N THR A 31 -19.63 22.19 -7.20
CA THR A 31 -18.33 22.35 -6.54
C THR A 31 -18.36 21.55 -5.24
N PHE A 32 -17.62 20.43 -5.21
CA PHE A 32 -17.47 19.63 -4.00
C PHE A 32 -16.65 20.40 -2.98
N ALA A 33 -17.33 21.04 -2.02
CA ALA A 33 -16.73 21.26 -0.71
C ALA A 33 -16.65 19.89 -0.01
N GLN A 34 -15.48 19.56 0.54
CA GLN A 34 -15.29 18.32 1.29
C GLN A 34 -16.26 18.29 2.49
N SER A 35 -17.02 17.20 2.61
CA SER A 35 -17.79 16.84 3.80
C SER A 35 -17.01 15.81 4.61
N PRO A 36 -17.27 15.63 5.91
CA PRO A 36 -16.86 14.45 6.64
C PRO A 36 -17.40 13.18 5.96
N GLU A 37 -16.52 12.21 5.74
CA GLU A 37 -16.79 10.92 5.10
C GLU A 37 -16.70 9.80 6.15
N LEU A 38 -17.64 8.86 6.10
CA LEU A 38 -17.73 7.73 7.02
C LEU A 38 -17.75 6.44 6.21
N THR A 39 -16.59 5.80 6.09
CA THR A 39 -16.41 4.52 5.41
C THR A 39 -16.63 3.40 6.42
N VAL A 40 -17.42 2.39 6.07
CA VAL A 40 -17.78 1.28 6.99
C VAL A 40 -17.30 -0.03 6.38
N LYS A 41 -16.55 -0.83 7.13
CA LYS A 41 -16.07 -2.14 6.67
C LYS A 41 -16.98 -3.26 7.17
N GLY A 42 -17.19 -4.28 6.33
CA GLY A 42 -17.99 -5.46 6.62
C GLY A 42 -19.27 -5.56 5.79
N GLU A 43 -20.04 -6.62 6.02
CA GLU A 43 -21.40 -6.79 5.48
C GLU A 43 -22.38 -5.83 6.16
N GLU A 44 -23.40 -5.37 5.43
CA GLU A 44 -24.41 -4.38 5.88
C GLU A 44 -23.83 -2.99 6.30
N PRO A 45 -22.93 -2.35 5.50
CA PRO A 45 -22.31 -1.07 5.87
C PRO A 45 -23.30 0.09 6.04
N GLU A 46 -24.51 -0.01 5.47
CA GLU A 46 -25.57 1.00 5.60
C GLU A 46 -26.15 1.10 7.01
N LYS A 47 -26.02 0.03 7.82
CA LYS A 47 -26.52 -0.10 9.22
C LYS A 47 -25.79 0.80 10.20
N VAL A 48 -24.55 1.18 9.88
CA VAL A 48 -23.76 2.14 10.66
C VAL A 48 -24.05 3.56 10.16
N ARG A 49 -24.28 4.47 11.11
CA ARG A 49 -24.42 5.90 10.83
C ARG A 49 -24.02 6.74 12.04
N MET A 50 -23.55 7.96 11.78
CA MET A 50 -23.62 9.01 12.78
C MET A 50 -25.11 9.33 13.05
N ASN A 51 -25.57 9.24 14.30
CA ASN A 51 -26.96 9.47 14.68
C ASN A 51 -27.16 10.78 15.46
N LYS A 52 -26.13 11.28 16.17
CA LYS A 52 -26.19 12.55 16.90
C LYS A 52 -24.93 13.37 16.66
N LEU A 53 -25.07 14.69 16.66
CA LEU A 53 -23.97 15.66 16.59
C LEU A 53 -24.26 16.85 17.51
N PHE A 54 -23.34 17.12 18.44
CA PHE A 54 -23.36 18.28 19.31
C PHE A 54 -22.10 19.11 19.06
N VAL A 55 -22.25 20.36 18.61
CA VAL A 55 -21.13 21.27 18.32
C VAL A 55 -21.14 22.44 19.28
N ASN A 56 -20.03 22.66 19.97
CA ASN A 56 -19.84 23.81 20.85
C ASN A 56 -18.72 24.71 20.29
N VAL A 57 -19.04 25.98 20.04
CA VAL A 57 -18.14 26.97 19.44
C VAL A 57 -17.96 28.15 20.40
N LYS A 58 -16.76 28.34 20.94
CA LYS A 58 -16.39 29.51 21.75
C LYS A 58 -15.46 30.40 20.94
N VAL A 59 -15.86 31.65 20.68
CA VAL A 59 -15.02 32.64 19.96
C VAL A 59 -14.55 33.70 20.94
N VAL A 60 -13.26 34.03 20.90
CA VAL A 60 -12.66 35.12 21.68
C VAL A 60 -11.69 35.87 20.77
N GLY A 61 -11.92 37.18 20.58
CA GLY A 61 -11.14 37.96 19.60
C GLY A 61 -11.33 37.42 18.18
N ASN A 62 -10.24 36.97 17.54
CA ASN A 62 -10.26 36.31 16.23
C ASN A 62 -9.96 34.80 16.28
N ILE A 63 -10.03 34.14 17.45
CA ILE A 63 -9.88 32.68 17.56
C ILE A 63 -11.22 32.03 17.87
N ALA A 64 -11.57 30.97 17.14
CA ALA A 64 -12.69 30.08 17.43
C ALA A 64 -12.20 28.72 17.94
N TYR A 65 -12.71 28.30 19.10
CA TYR A 65 -12.53 26.97 19.68
C TYR A 65 -13.76 26.15 19.34
N THR A 66 -13.60 25.08 18.57
CA THR A 66 -14.69 24.17 18.23
C THR A 66 -14.48 22.83 18.89
N THR A 67 -15.54 22.29 19.49
CA THR A 67 -15.61 20.88 19.91
C THR A 67 -16.84 20.26 19.27
N ALA A 68 -16.65 19.16 18.53
CA ALA A 68 -17.71 18.35 17.95
C ALA A 68 -17.75 16.99 18.64
N GLU A 69 -18.90 16.67 19.22
CA GLU A 69 -19.23 15.39 19.86
C GLU A 69 -20.18 14.62 18.93
N MET A 70 -19.72 13.47 18.47
CA MET A 70 -20.32 12.68 17.39
C MET A 70 -20.63 11.28 17.88
N HIS A 71 -21.88 10.86 17.69
CA HIS A 71 -22.36 9.55 18.11
C HIS A 71 -22.56 8.66 16.89
N PHE A 72 -21.96 7.48 16.90
CA PHE A 72 -22.02 6.49 15.84
C PHE A 72 -22.76 5.25 16.33
N PHE A 73 -23.90 4.96 15.73
CA PHE A 73 -24.76 3.83 16.09
C PHE A 73 -24.70 2.73 15.03
N ASN A 74 -24.57 1.49 15.48
CA ASN A 74 -24.62 0.30 14.65
C ASN A 74 -25.97 -0.40 14.83
N SER A 75 -26.84 -0.31 13.82
CA SER A 75 -28.15 -0.99 13.79
C SER A 75 -28.10 -2.45 13.31
N GLY A 76 -26.90 -2.97 13.04
CA GLY A 76 -26.68 -4.35 12.60
C GLY A 76 -26.59 -5.36 13.75
N THR A 77 -26.62 -6.65 13.39
CA THR A 77 -26.49 -7.78 14.33
C THR A 77 -25.04 -8.22 14.55
N ARG A 78 -24.09 -7.66 13.79
CA ARG A 78 -22.65 -7.97 13.85
C ARG A 78 -21.84 -6.78 14.36
N GLN A 79 -20.66 -7.05 14.90
CA GLN A 79 -19.66 -6.05 15.24
C GLN A 79 -19.10 -5.46 13.93
N MET A 80 -19.00 -4.13 13.86
CA MET A 80 -18.55 -3.40 12.67
C MET A 80 -17.31 -2.54 12.98
N GLU A 81 -16.64 -2.08 11.93
CA GLU A 81 -15.63 -1.03 11.96
C GLU A 81 -16.11 0.14 11.09
N ALA A 82 -15.87 1.37 11.53
CA ALA A 82 -16.00 2.54 10.66
C ALA A 82 -14.74 3.42 10.73
N GLU A 83 -14.41 4.06 9.62
CA GLU A 83 -13.35 5.04 9.51
C GLU A 83 -13.96 6.40 9.18
N LEU A 84 -13.70 7.39 10.03
CA LEU A 84 -14.15 8.77 9.86
C LEU A 84 -12.97 9.59 9.34
N ILE A 85 -13.13 10.16 8.14
CA ILE A 85 -12.21 11.15 7.56
C ILE A 85 -12.93 12.49 7.54
N PHE A 86 -12.30 13.56 8.05
CA PHE A 86 -12.91 14.88 8.07
C PHE A 86 -11.92 16.00 7.69
N PRO A 87 -12.32 16.95 6.84
CA PRO A 87 -11.49 18.10 6.46
C PRO A 87 -11.53 19.18 7.55
N LEU A 88 -10.39 19.83 7.79
CA LEU A 88 -10.32 21.11 8.53
C LEU A 88 -9.69 22.20 7.63
N PRO A 89 -10.04 23.50 7.82
CA PRO A 89 -9.45 24.61 7.05
C PRO A 89 -7.91 24.66 7.14
N GLU A 90 -7.23 25.25 6.15
CA GLU A 90 -5.77 25.39 6.19
C GLU A 90 -5.28 26.07 7.49
N ASN A 91 -4.18 25.56 8.04
CA ASN A 91 -3.56 25.96 9.31
C ASN A 91 -4.37 25.60 10.59
N VAL A 92 -5.58 25.06 10.47
CA VAL A 92 -6.30 24.44 11.59
C VAL A 92 -5.76 23.03 11.83
N SER A 93 -5.59 22.61 13.09
CA SER A 93 -5.18 21.25 13.43
C SER A 93 -5.94 20.71 14.64
N VAL A 94 -6.21 19.40 14.63
CA VAL A 94 -6.85 18.73 15.77
C VAL A 94 -5.93 18.79 16.99
N SER A 95 -6.53 19.13 18.13
CA SER A 95 -5.81 19.50 19.34
C SER A 95 -6.51 19.06 20.63
N ARG A 96 -7.59 18.29 20.47
CA ARG A 96 -8.24 17.42 21.46
C ARG A 96 -8.90 16.26 20.72
N TYR A 97 -8.78 15.06 21.25
CA TYR A 97 -9.49 13.86 20.79
C TYR A 97 -9.88 13.05 22.03
N ALA A 98 -11.08 12.48 22.05
CA ALA A 98 -11.52 11.57 23.10
C ALA A 98 -12.52 10.56 22.53
N ILE A 99 -12.57 9.36 23.12
CA ILE A 99 -13.52 8.29 22.75
C ILE A 99 -14.15 7.69 24.00
N ASP A 100 -15.36 7.16 23.86
CA ASP A 100 -16.05 6.42 24.92
C ASP A 100 -15.47 5.01 25.10
N ILE A 101 -14.88 4.79 26.28
CA ILE A 101 -14.36 3.50 26.76
C ILE A 101 -15.11 3.14 28.04
N ASN A 102 -15.81 2.01 28.01
CA ASN A 102 -16.59 1.47 29.14
C ASN A 102 -17.63 2.46 29.74
N GLY A 103 -18.25 3.30 28.90
CA GLY A 103 -19.30 4.25 29.30
C GLY A 103 -18.76 5.58 29.84
N LYS A 104 -17.51 5.91 29.54
CA LYS A 104 -16.82 7.14 29.95
C LYS A 104 -15.92 7.64 28.83
N LEU A 105 -16.04 8.92 28.49
CA LEU A 105 -15.08 9.60 27.61
C LEU A 105 -13.69 9.61 28.25
N ARG A 106 -12.69 9.07 27.54
CA ARG A 106 -11.27 9.17 27.88
C ARG A 106 -10.56 10.08 26.88
N GLU A 107 -9.88 11.10 27.40
CA GLU A 107 -9.02 11.98 26.60
C GLU A 107 -7.82 11.22 26.03
N ALA A 108 -7.49 11.53 24.77
CA ALA A 108 -6.34 11.00 24.09
C ALA A 108 -5.03 11.67 24.51
N VAL A 109 -3.93 10.97 24.30
CA VAL A 109 -2.57 11.43 24.57
C VAL A 109 -1.75 11.48 23.28
N PRO A 110 -0.84 12.46 23.14
CA PRO A 110 -0.07 12.60 21.92
C PRO A 110 1.10 11.63 21.88
N VAL A 111 1.24 10.93 20.76
CA VAL A 111 2.29 9.93 20.48
C VAL A 111 2.97 10.27 19.14
N ASN A 112 4.17 9.74 18.90
CA ASN A 112 4.76 9.73 17.55
C ASN A 112 3.81 8.96 16.61
N LYS A 113 3.60 9.44 15.39
CA LYS A 113 2.66 8.87 14.42
C LYS A 113 2.92 7.38 14.14
N ASN A 114 4.15 7.02 13.79
CA ASN A 114 4.54 5.64 13.48
C ASN A 114 4.33 4.71 14.68
N LYS A 115 4.73 5.16 15.89
CA LYS A 115 4.51 4.44 17.15
C LYS A 115 3.02 4.32 17.49
N GLY A 116 2.23 5.36 17.25
CA GLY A 116 0.78 5.33 17.45
C GLY A 116 0.10 4.30 16.56
N LYS A 117 0.46 4.28 15.27
CA LYS A 117 0.01 3.28 14.30
C LYS A 117 0.45 1.86 14.65
N GLN A 118 1.73 1.65 14.99
CA GLN A 118 2.26 0.35 15.46
C GLN A 118 1.47 -0.19 16.65
N VAL A 119 1.21 0.66 17.64
CA VAL A 119 0.49 0.28 18.86
C VAL A 119 -0.99 0.02 18.58
N PHE A 120 -1.63 0.82 17.73
CA PHE A 120 -3.01 0.59 17.32
C PHE A 120 -3.16 -0.74 16.57
N GLU A 121 -2.31 -1.01 15.57
CA GLU A 121 -2.31 -2.26 14.80
C GLU A 121 -2.15 -3.49 15.72
N ALA A 122 -1.17 -3.48 16.63
CA ALA A 122 -0.97 -4.58 17.58
C ALA A 122 -2.19 -4.82 18.49
N ILE A 123 -2.80 -3.75 19.01
CA ILE A 123 -3.95 -3.83 19.94
C ILE A 123 -5.26 -4.23 19.22
N GLU A 124 -5.42 -3.86 17.94
CA GLU A 124 -6.59 -4.21 17.12
C GLU A 124 -6.79 -5.74 17.04
N HIS A 125 -5.71 -6.52 16.91
CA HIS A 125 -5.76 -7.98 16.90
C HIS A 125 -6.34 -8.60 18.19
N ARG A 126 -6.23 -7.92 19.34
CA ARG A 126 -6.79 -8.40 20.63
C ARG A 126 -8.28 -8.13 20.81
N ARG A 127 -8.96 -7.46 19.87
CA ARG A 127 -10.36 -6.99 20.00
C ARG A 127 -10.61 -6.05 21.19
N VAL A 128 -9.58 -5.28 21.55
CA VAL A 128 -9.62 -4.21 22.55
C VAL A 128 -10.19 -2.92 21.91
N ASP A 129 -10.50 -1.90 22.70
CA ASP A 129 -11.04 -0.60 22.24
C ASP A 129 -9.96 0.52 22.09
N PRO A 130 -8.97 0.47 21.16
CA PRO A 130 -8.08 1.61 20.91
C PRO A 130 -8.78 2.68 20.05
N GLY A 131 -8.49 3.94 20.33
CA GLY A 131 -8.80 5.07 19.44
C GLY A 131 -7.50 5.69 18.92
N LEU A 132 -7.39 5.92 17.61
CA LEU A 132 -6.24 6.62 17.02
C LEU A 132 -6.75 7.67 16.03
N LEU A 133 -6.31 8.91 16.23
CA LEU A 133 -6.58 10.04 15.34
C LEU A 133 -5.27 10.61 14.78
N GLU A 134 -5.21 10.71 13.45
CA GLU A 134 -4.01 11.07 12.70
C GLU A 134 -4.29 12.15 11.65
N LYS A 135 -3.25 12.87 11.22
CA LYS A 135 -3.30 13.73 10.02
C LYS A 135 -3.01 12.90 8.76
N VAL A 136 -3.87 13.06 7.76
CA VAL A 136 -3.74 12.46 6.42
C VAL A 136 -3.78 13.57 5.35
N ASP A 137 -3.83 13.18 4.07
CA ASP A 137 -3.48 14.03 2.94
C ASP A 137 -4.28 15.34 2.84
N GLY A 138 -3.61 16.41 2.40
CA GLY A 138 -4.10 17.79 2.53
C GLY A 138 -4.13 18.25 4.00
N ASN A 139 -5.30 18.70 4.46
CA ASN A 139 -5.56 18.99 5.87
C ASN A 139 -6.77 18.20 6.39
N ASN A 140 -6.82 16.93 6.01
CA ASN A 140 -7.80 15.96 6.50
C ASN A 140 -7.26 15.25 7.75
N PHE A 141 -8.17 14.89 8.64
CA PHE A 141 -7.87 14.09 9.83
C PHE A 141 -8.70 12.81 9.78
N LYS A 142 -8.08 11.71 10.19
CA LYS A 142 -8.60 10.35 10.09
C LYS A 142 -8.67 9.75 11.48
N THR A 143 -9.78 9.09 11.82
CA THR A 143 -9.89 8.24 13.01
C THR A 143 -10.63 6.95 12.68
N ARG A 144 -10.10 5.81 13.13
CA ARG A 144 -10.86 4.56 13.16
C ARG A 144 -11.79 4.55 14.37
N ILE A 145 -12.94 3.92 14.21
CA ILE A 145 -14.01 3.76 15.20
C ILE A 145 -14.26 2.24 15.29
N TYR A 146 -13.48 1.61 16.15
CA TYR A 146 -13.50 0.18 16.41
C TYR A 146 -13.56 -0.06 17.92
N PRO A 147 -14.25 -1.10 18.40
CA PRO A 147 -15.30 -1.88 17.74
C PRO A 147 -16.68 -1.23 17.89
N LEU A 148 -17.47 -1.17 16.81
CA LEU A 148 -18.88 -0.79 16.85
C LEU A 148 -19.74 -2.04 17.12
N MET A 149 -20.04 -2.28 18.40
CA MET A 149 -20.84 -3.43 18.85
C MET A 149 -22.25 -3.48 18.23
N PRO A 150 -22.86 -4.67 18.06
CA PRO A 150 -24.25 -4.81 17.59
C PRO A 150 -25.23 -4.03 18.49
N ASN A 151 -26.11 -3.20 17.90
CA ASN A 151 -27.00 -2.29 18.63
C ASN A 151 -26.29 -1.35 19.62
N GLY A 152 -24.98 -1.16 19.46
CA GLY A 152 -24.14 -0.29 20.26
C GLY A 152 -24.02 1.12 19.68
N GLU A 153 -23.66 2.06 20.54
CA GLU A 153 -23.28 3.43 20.17
C GLU A 153 -21.84 3.71 20.64
N ARG A 154 -21.06 4.42 19.84
CA ARG A 154 -19.74 4.96 20.23
C ARG A 154 -19.76 6.47 20.13
N THR A 155 -19.25 7.14 21.17
CA THR A 155 -19.09 8.60 21.19
C THR A 155 -17.65 8.96 20.86
N VAL A 156 -17.45 9.87 19.90
CA VAL A 156 -16.16 10.43 19.51
C VAL A 156 -16.21 11.94 19.67
N VAL A 157 -15.25 12.51 20.38
CA VAL A 157 -15.11 13.96 20.57
C VAL A 157 -13.84 14.44 19.90
N ILE A 158 -13.97 15.47 19.06
CA ILE A 158 -12.86 16.12 18.36
C ILE A 158 -12.89 17.62 18.65
N GLY A 159 -11.75 18.20 19.00
CA GLY A 159 -11.58 19.63 19.24
C GLY A 159 -10.42 20.24 18.46
N TYR A 160 -10.60 21.48 18.03
CA TYR A 160 -9.61 22.26 17.27
C TYR A 160 -9.77 23.77 17.51
N GLU A 161 -8.67 24.50 17.31
CA GLU A 161 -8.64 25.97 17.28
C GLU A 161 -8.50 26.48 15.84
N GLU A 162 -9.34 27.43 15.43
CA GLU A 162 -9.31 28.10 14.13
C GLU A 162 -9.06 29.60 14.29
N GLU A 163 -8.19 30.17 13.45
CA GLU A 163 -8.02 31.61 13.33
C GLU A 163 -8.95 32.19 12.27
N LEU A 164 -9.81 33.11 12.67
CA LEU A 164 -10.89 33.63 11.84
C LEU A 164 -10.38 34.67 10.83
N SER A 165 -10.47 34.29 9.56
CA SER A 165 -10.15 35.16 8.43
C SER A 165 -11.23 36.24 8.22
N ALA A 166 -10.81 37.39 7.67
CA ALA A 166 -11.72 38.45 7.25
C ALA A 166 -12.64 37.96 6.12
N PHE A 167 -13.95 38.17 6.28
CA PHE A 167 -14.99 37.87 5.28
C PHE A 167 -15.29 39.11 4.42
N ASP A 168 -15.40 40.25 5.08
CA ASP A 168 -15.50 41.58 4.48
C ASP A 168 -14.71 42.58 5.34
N LYS A 169 -14.73 43.87 5.01
CA LYS A 169 -13.96 44.89 5.74
C LYS A 169 -14.38 45.06 7.20
N ASP A 170 -15.61 44.68 7.55
CA ASP A 170 -16.20 44.90 8.89
C ASP A 170 -16.42 43.60 9.67
N ASN A 171 -16.27 42.42 9.05
CA ASN A 171 -16.57 41.11 9.64
C ASN A 171 -15.50 40.05 9.31
N MET A 172 -15.17 39.22 10.30
CA MET A 172 -14.55 37.90 10.12
C MET A 172 -15.64 36.85 9.87
N ALA A 173 -15.28 35.67 9.35
CA ALA A 173 -16.19 34.53 9.28
C ALA A 173 -15.65 33.30 10.00
N TYR A 174 -16.49 32.70 10.86
CA TYR A 174 -16.37 31.30 11.26
C TYR A 174 -17.26 30.44 10.36
N GLN A 175 -16.78 29.25 9.99
CA GLN A 175 -17.37 28.44 8.92
C GLN A 175 -17.52 26.96 9.32
N LEU A 176 -18.66 26.60 9.90
CA LEU A 176 -18.91 25.21 10.27
C LEU A 176 -19.21 24.35 9.03
N VAL A 177 -18.50 23.22 8.88
CA VAL A 177 -18.72 22.23 7.81
C VAL A 177 -19.94 21.36 8.15
N SER A 178 -21.12 21.98 8.08
CA SER A 178 -22.41 21.41 8.49
C SER A 178 -23.15 20.69 7.35
N ARG A 179 -22.48 19.82 6.59
CA ARG A 179 -23.10 19.06 5.49
C ARG A 179 -22.91 17.56 5.63
N PHE A 180 -24.02 16.83 5.86
CA PHE A 180 -24.02 15.38 6.07
C PHE A 180 -24.99 14.64 5.13
N PRO A 181 -24.63 13.43 4.65
CA PRO A 181 -25.42 12.70 3.65
C PRO A 181 -26.65 11.97 4.21
N LYS A 182 -26.64 11.59 5.50
CA LYS A 182 -27.77 10.96 6.23
C LYS A 182 -28.40 11.96 7.21
N LYS A 183 -29.64 11.70 7.63
CA LYS A 183 -30.31 12.44 8.73
C LYS A 183 -29.70 12.10 10.09
N LEU A 184 -29.72 13.10 10.98
CA LEU A 184 -29.32 13.01 12.38
C LEU A 184 -30.58 13.03 13.27
N ASP A 185 -30.62 12.15 14.25
CA ASP A 185 -31.73 12.03 15.22
C ASP A 185 -31.75 13.25 16.13
N LYS A 186 -30.55 13.73 16.53
CA LYS A 186 -30.34 14.97 17.27
C LYS A 186 -29.18 15.76 16.68
N PHE A 187 -29.38 17.06 16.51
CA PHE A 187 -28.39 18.01 16.03
C PHE A 187 -28.45 19.27 16.89
N GLU A 188 -27.31 19.63 17.48
CA GLU A 188 -27.18 20.80 18.35
C GLU A 188 -25.95 21.62 17.98
N ILE A 189 -26.11 22.95 17.96
CA ILE A 189 -25.00 23.89 17.88
C ILE A 189 -25.18 24.93 18.98
N ASN A 190 -24.18 25.10 19.83
CA ASN A 190 -24.08 26.20 20.79
C ASN A 190 -22.92 27.11 20.39
N VAL A 191 -23.17 28.42 20.28
CA VAL A 191 -22.16 29.43 19.96
C VAL A 191 -22.09 30.46 21.08
N SER A 192 -20.88 30.80 21.53
CA SER A 192 -20.62 31.89 22.46
C SER A 192 -19.48 32.76 21.94
N VAL A 193 -19.75 34.02 21.63
CA VAL A 193 -18.78 35.01 21.15
C VAL A 193 -18.50 36.03 22.24
N LEU A 194 -17.26 36.07 22.74
CA LEU A 194 -16.83 36.94 23.82
C LEU A 194 -16.15 38.20 23.29
N GLY A 195 -16.35 39.32 23.98
CA GLY A 195 -15.58 40.55 23.77
C GLY A 195 -16.04 41.45 22.62
N THR A 196 -17.04 41.06 21.81
CA THR A 196 -17.61 41.97 20.79
C THR A 196 -18.57 42.98 21.41
N SER A 197 -18.58 44.21 20.89
CA SER A 197 -19.54 45.26 21.25
C SER A 197 -20.86 45.10 20.49
N THR A 198 -20.75 44.77 19.21
CA THR A 198 -21.84 44.44 18.27
C THR A 198 -22.16 42.94 18.27
N ALA A 199 -23.41 42.60 17.95
CA ALA A 199 -23.86 41.23 17.84
C ALA A 199 -23.29 40.55 16.57
N PRO A 200 -22.88 39.27 16.64
CA PRO A 200 -22.63 38.46 15.46
C PRO A 200 -23.90 38.29 14.61
N THR A 201 -23.72 38.02 13.32
CA THR A 201 -24.82 37.76 12.38
C THR A 201 -24.58 36.46 11.60
N VAL A 202 -25.60 35.96 10.90
CA VAL A 202 -25.51 34.77 10.05
C VAL A 202 -25.88 35.14 8.63
N THR A 203 -25.27 34.47 7.66
CA THR A 203 -25.55 34.72 6.23
C THR A 203 -26.97 34.23 5.89
N GLU A 204 -27.71 34.97 5.06
CA GLU A 204 -29.15 34.77 4.82
C GLU A 204 -29.52 33.35 4.33
N ASN A 205 -28.63 32.72 3.55
CA ASN A 205 -28.74 31.35 3.04
C ASN A 205 -28.11 30.29 3.97
N SER A 206 -27.87 30.61 5.24
CA SER A 206 -27.11 29.77 6.19
C SER A 206 -27.77 29.57 7.56
N GLY A 207 -28.89 30.23 7.86
CA GLY A 207 -29.62 29.99 9.11
C GLY A 207 -30.42 31.18 9.65
N ASN A 208 -31.61 31.43 9.08
CA ASN A 208 -32.58 32.42 9.58
C ASN A 208 -33.16 32.10 10.98
N GLU A 209 -32.73 30.99 11.60
CA GLU A 209 -33.13 30.56 12.94
C GLU A 209 -32.06 30.88 14.01
N ILE A 210 -30.84 31.30 13.61
CA ILE A 210 -29.72 31.55 14.53
C ILE A 210 -29.80 32.98 15.08
N THR A 211 -30.51 33.16 16.19
CA THR A 211 -30.61 34.47 16.87
C THR A 211 -29.56 34.58 17.99
N PHE A 212 -28.69 35.59 17.90
CA PHE A 212 -27.75 35.91 18.98
C PHE A 212 -28.42 36.77 20.06
N SER A 213 -28.34 36.30 21.30
CA SER A 213 -28.77 37.00 22.51
C SER A 213 -27.55 37.48 23.30
N LYS A 214 -27.63 38.60 24.04
CA LYS A 214 -26.52 39.08 24.86
C LYS A 214 -26.66 38.58 26.30
N TRP A 215 -25.62 37.93 26.81
CA TRP A 215 -25.55 37.44 28.19
C TRP A 215 -24.18 37.77 28.80
N ASN A 216 -24.19 38.55 29.89
CA ASN A 216 -22.98 39.13 30.48
C ASN A 216 -22.11 39.87 29.43
N GLN A 217 -20.85 39.45 29.24
CA GLN A 217 -19.90 40.01 28.27
C GLN A 217 -19.82 39.20 26.95
N ALA A 218 -20.76 38.28 26.72
CA ALA A 218 -20.82 37.43 25.54
C ALA A 218 -22.13 37.60 24.75
N PHE A 219 -22.08 37.24 23.46
CA PHE A 219 -23.25 36.96 22.65
C PHE A 219 -23.39 35.44 22.48
N GLN A 220 -24.57 34.90 22.77
CA GLN A 220 -24.85 33.47 22.74
C GLN A 220 -26.02 33.14 21.80
N ALA A 221 -25.87 32.07 21.03
CA ALA A 221 -26.90 31.48 20.18
C ALA A 221 -26.91 29.95 20.35
N SER A 222 -28.07 29.32 20.23
CA SER A 222 -28.22 27.87 20.27
C SER A 222 -29.22 27.41 19.20
N ILE A 223 -28.91 26.32 18.52
CA ILE A 223 -29.82 25.59 17.63
C ILE A 223 -29.98 24.20 18.21
N LYS A 224 -31.22 23.72 18.33
CA LYS A 224 -31.54 22.32 18.62
C LYS A 224 -32.54 21.82 17.58
N LYS A 225 -32.24 20.71 16.92
CA LYS A 225 -33.08 20.06 15.91
C LYS A 225 -33.11 18.55 16.13
N GLU A 226 -34.23 17.94 15.77
CA GLU A 226 -34.40 16.48 15.76
C GLU A 226 -34.76 16.02 14.33
N ASN A 227 -34.34 14.80 13.97
CA ASN A 227 -34.57 14.19 12.65
C ASN A 227 -34.14 15.04 11.44
N TYR A 228 -33.12 15.89 11.63
CA TYR A 228 -32.68 16.92 10.70
C TYR A 228 -31.54 16.45 9.80
N GLN A 229 -31.48 16.98 8.58
CA GLN A 229 -30.35 16.80 7.68
C GLN A 229 -29.64 18.13 7.44
N PRO A 230 -28.45 18.36 8.04
CA PRO A 230 -27.62 19.50 7.72
C PRO A 230 -27.17 19.42 6.26
N ALA A 231 -27.73 20.31 5.41
CA ALA A 231 -27.53 20.30 3.95
C ALA A 231 -26.69 21.49 3.44
N GLU A 232 -26.58 22.54 4.25
CA GLU A 232 -25.99 23.85 3.90
C GLU A 232 -24.89 24.23 4.90
N LYS A 233 -24.01 25.16 4.49
CA LYS A 233 -22.87 25.61 5.27
C LYS A 233 -23.26 26.77 6.19
N ILE A 234 -23.09 26.60 7.50
CA ILE A 234 -23.35 27.66 8.48
C ILE A 234 -22.14 28.61 8.53
N VAL A 235 -22.36 29.87 8.13
CA VAL A 235 -21.34 30.93 8.13
C VAL A 235 -21.76 32.03 9.09
N LEU A 236 -21.00 32.16 10.19
CA LEU A 236 -21.22 33.17 11.23
C LEU A 236 -20.29 34.36 10.96
N LYS A 237 -20.87 35.55 10.80
CA LYS A 237 -20.14 36.81 10.67
C LYS A 237 -19.87 37.41 12.05
N ILE A 238 -18.61 37.67 12.36
CA ILE A 238 -18.13 38.13 13.66
C ILE A 238 -17.46 39.50 13.47
N PRO A 239 -18.04 40.60 14.00
CA PRO A 239 -17.57 41.95 13.71
C PRO A 239 -16.11 42.23 14.09
N ILE A 240 -15.37 42.90 13.20
CA ILE A 240 -13.98 43.32 13.40
C ILE A 240 -13.93 44.58 14.27
N GLN A 241 -13.11 44.56 15.32
CA GLN A 241 -12.77 45.76 16.09
C GLN A 241 -11.66 46.54 15.41
N GLN A 242 -12.02 47.32 14.39
CA GLN A 242 -11.10 48.23 13.73
C GLN A 242 -10.49 49.23 14.74
N ASN A 243 -9.18 49.48 14.62
CA ASN A 243 -8.38 50.48 15.36
C ASN A 243 -7.86 50.13 16.77
N ILE A 244 -8.07 48.92 17.31
CA ILE A 244 -7.40 48.47 18.54
C ILE A 244 -6.70 47.12 18.29
N PRO A 245 -5.35 47.02 18.45
CA PRO A 245 -4.69 45.73 18.48
C PRO A 245 -5.20 44.89 19.65
N SER A 246 -5.81 43.75 19.36
CA SER A 246 -6.20 42.79 20.39
C SER A 246 -4.96 42.00 20.80
N VAL A 247 -4.65 41.94 22.09
CA VAL A 247 -3.53 41.17 22.64
C VAL A 247 -4.03 40.39 23.84
N LEU A 248 -3.66 39.11 23.88
CA LEU A 248 -3.91 38.17 24.97
C LEU A 248 -2.57 37.63 25.45
N MET A 249 -2.43 37.48 26.76
CA MET A 249 -1.22 36.94 27.40
C MET A 249 -1.56 35.76 28.31
N GLN A 250 -0.56 34.91 28.57
CA GLN A 250 -0.65 33.83 29.56
C GLN A 250 0.73 33.62 30.20
N ASP A 251 0.77 33.65 31.53
CA ASP A 251 1.99 33.44 32.30
C ASP A 251 2.15 31.95 32.67
N VAL A 252 3.14 31.28 32.08
CA VAL A 252 3.39 29.85 32.32
C VAL A 252 4.85 29.63 32.69
N GLY A 253 5.12 29.13 33.89
CA GLY A 253 6.48 28.81 34.36
C GLY A 253 7.45 29.99 34.41
N GLY A 254 6.95 31.23 34.46
CA GLY A 254 7.78 32.45 34.38
C GLY A 254 8.07 32.92 32.95
N GLN A 255 7.43 32.35 31.93
CA GLN A 255 7.44 32.83 30.55
C GLN A 255 6.10 33.51 30.23
N HIS A 256 6.16 34.72 29.66
CA HIS A 256 4.97 35.50 29.31
C HIS A 256 4.62 35.26 27.84
N TYR A 257 3.82 34.24 27.56
CA TYR A 257 3.34 33.95 26.21
C TYR A 257 2.35 35.04 25.79
N PHE A 258 2.42 35.50 24.54
CA PHE A 258 1.46 36.44 23.99
C PHE A 258 0.98 36.02 22.60
N TYR A 259 -0.29 36.30 22.33
CA TYR A 259 -0.92 36.25 21.02
C TYR A 259 -1.57 37.60 20.76
N GLY A 260 -1.38 38.16 19.57
CA GLY A 260 -1.98 39.42 19.17
C GLY A 260 -2.53 39.41 17.74
N ASN A 261 -3.46 40.31 17.47
CA ASN A 261 -4.04 40.54 16.14
C ASN A 261 -4.22 42.06 15.91
N THR A 262 -3.88 42.54 14.72
CA THR A 262 -4.00 43.95 14.33
C THR A 262 -4.40 44.08 12.87
N PHE A 263 -5.09 45.17 12.50
CA PHE A 263 -5.52 45.41 11.12
C PHE A 263 -4.45 46.20 10.33
N ILE A 264 -4.05 45.63 9.18
CA ILE A 264 -3.02 46.14 8.28
C ILE A 264 -3.67 46.53 6.95
N GLU A 265 -3.81 47.84 6.77
CA GLU A 265 -4.22 48.46 5.51
C GLU A 265 -3.01 48.48 4.54
N GLY A 266 -3.01 47.54 3.59
CA GLY A 266 -1.95 47.38 2.60
C GLY A 266 -2.41 47.73 1.19
N ASN A 267 -1.85 48.80 0.62
CA ASN A 267 -1.98 49.09 -0.80
C ASN A 267 -1.30 47.98 -1.64
N LYS A 268 -1.78 47.73 -2.87
CA LYS A 268 -1.15 46.77 -3.77
C LYS A 268 -0.23 47.49 -4.75
N THR A 269 0.95 46.94 -5.01
CA THR A 269 1.90 47.48 -6.00
C THR A 269 1.93 46.61 -7.25
N VAL A 270 1.86 47.21 -8.44
CA VAL A 270 1.79 46.46 -9.71
C VAL A 270 3.17 45.89 -10.05
N LYS A 271 3.26 44.59 -10.37
CA LYS A 271 4.53 43.97 -10.80
C LYS A 271 4.98 44.49 -12.17
N LYS A 272 6.29 44.45 -12.40
CA LYS A 272 6.84 44.49 -13.76
C LYS A 272 6.37 43.24 -14.53
N ILE A 273 5.88 43.44 -15.76
CA ILE A 273 5.49 42.35 -16.67
C ILE A 273 6.74 41.52 -17.05
N PRO A 274 6.71 40.18 -16.96
CA PRO A 274 7.82 39.30 -17.35
C PRO A 274 7.96 39.21 -18.88
N ALA A 275 9.19 39.26 -19.39
CA ALA A 275 9.46 39.01 -20.80
C ALA A 275 9.52 37.50 -21.13
N SER A 276 9.81 36.68 -20.10
CA SER A 276 9.97 35.24 -20.20
C SER A 276 9.41 34.52 -18.98
N ILE A 277 8.62 33.45 -19.19
CA ILE A 277 7.95 32.68 -18.14
C ILE A 277 8.28 31.19 -18.30
N GLY A 278 8.66 30.53 -17.21
CA GLY A 278 8.71 29.07 -17.15
C GLY A 278 7.39 28.52 -16.63
N LEU A 279 6.56 27.96 -17.51
CA LEU A 279 5.37 27.22 -17.11
C LEU A 279 5.78 25.79 -16.79
N ILE A 280 5.82 25.45 -15.51
CA ILE A 280 6.06 24.09 -15.03
C ILE A 280 4.70 23.47 -14.77
N TRP A 281 4.39 22.43 -15.54
CA TRP A 281 3.11 21.75 -15.54
C TRP A 281 3.32 20.32 -15.06
N ASP A 282 2.97 20.08 -13.79
CA ASP A 282 3.01 18.75 -13.21
C ASP A 282 2.03 17.83 -13.95
N ASN A 283 2.50 16.68 -14.40
CA ASN A 283 1.75 15.69 -15.16
C ASN A 283 1.96 14.28 -14.59
N SER A 284 2.21 14.21 -13.29
CA SER A 284 2.12 12.99 -12.48
C SER A 284 0.70 12.41 -12.41
N LEU A 285 0.54 11.20 -11.89
CA LEU A 285 -0.77 10.60 -11.67
C LEU A 285 -1.54 11.29 -10.53
N SER A 286 -0.87 11.65 -9.42
CA SER A 286 -1.50 12.39 -8.31
C SER A 286 -2.22 13.66 -8.77
N CYS A 287 -1.64 14.34 -9.77
CA CYS A 287 -2.19 15.55 -10.38
C CYS A 287 -3.38 15.35 -11.35
N GLN A 288 -3.79 14.11 -11.68
CA GLN A 288 -4.82 13.85 -12.70
C GLN A 288 -6.20 14.44 -12.33
N ASN A 289 -6.57 14.44 -11.05
CA ASN A 289 -7.91 14.78 -10.58
C ASN A 289 -8.13 16.28 -10.26
N ARG A 290 -7.28 17.16 -10.81
CA ARG A 290 -7.33 18.62 -10.56
C ARG A 290 -8.33 19.34 -11.46
N ASP A 291 -8.83 20.50 -11.01
CA ASP A 291 -9.75 21.34 -11.78
C ASP A 291 -9.01 22.14 -12.87
N LEU A 292 -8.70 21.42 -13.95
CA LEU A 292 -8.09 21.96 -15.17
C LEU A 292 -8.84 23.20 -15.68
N LYS A 293 -10.17 23.27 -15.52
CA LYS A 293 -10.96 24.41 -16.00
C LYS A 293 -10.66 25.68 -15.20
N LYS A 294 -10.51 25.59 -13.87
CA LYS A 294 -10.04 26.73 -13.06
C LYS A 294 -8.62 27.18 -13.45
N GLU A 295 -7.73 26.23 -13.70
CA GLU A 295 -6.32 26.50 -14.03
C GLU A 295 -6.18 27.17 -15.40
N LEU A 296 -6.87 26.65 -16.43
CA LEU A 296 -6.91 27.27 -17.75
C LEU A 296 -7.58 28.66 -17.70
N ASN A 297 -8.66 28.84 -16.92
CA ASN A 297 -9.30 30.14 -16.72
C ASN A 297 -8.36 31.17 -16.06
N LEU A 298 -7.50 30.76 -15.12
CA LEU A 298 -6.49 31.64 -14.53
C LEU A 298 -5.43 32.04 -15.58
N LEU A 299 -4.96 31.08 -16.39
CA LEU A 299 -4.00 31.35 -17.46
C LEU A 299 -4.59 32.26 -18.55
N ASP A 300 -5.85 32.05 -18.96
CA ASP A 300 -6.58 32.95 -19.86
C ASP A 300 -6.60 34.38 -19.30
N ALA A 301 -7.02 34.55 -18.04
CA ALA A 301 -7.08 35.85 -17.39
C ALA A 301 -5.68 36.49 -17.26
N TYR A 302 -4.64 35.70 -16.98
CA TYR A 302 -3.27 36.18 -16.83
C TYR A 302 -2.66 36.63 -18.17
N PHE A 303 -2.72 35.79 -19.21
CA PHE A 303 -2.20 36.14 -20.53
C PHE A 303 -2.98 37.30 -21.17
N GLN A 304 -4.29 37.40 -20.94
CA GLN A 304 -5.08 38.58 -21.35
C GLN A 304 -4.69 39.86 -20.60
N LYS A 305 -4.15 39.77 -19.37
CA LYS A 305 -3.66 40.91 -18.60
C LYS A 305 -2.25 41.36 -19.00
N ILE A 306 -1.31 40.43 -19.21
CA ILE A 306 0.09 40.75 -19.55
C ILE A 306 0.36 40.94 -21.05
N LYS A 307 -0.54 40.44 -21.91
CA LYS A 307 -0.57 40.55 -23.38
C LYS A 307 0.58 39.91 -24.16
N ASN A 308 1.84 40.23 -23.89
CA ASN A 308 2.97 39.81 -24.72
C ASN A 308 4.09 39.22 -23.85
N THR A 309 4.41 37.93 -24.02
CA THR A 309 5.51 37.27 -23.31
C THR A 309 5.93 35.98 -24.03
N LYS A 310 7.13 35.45 -23.73
CA LYS A 310 7.53 34.09 -24.10
C LYS A 310 7.22 33.12 -22.96
N VAL A 311 6.59 32.00 -23.26
CA VAL A 311 6.35 30.91 -22.30
C VAL A 311 7.15 29.68 -22.71
N THR A 312 8.02 29.20 -21.81
CA THR A 312 8.69 27.90 -21.95
C THR A 312 7.91 26.87 -21.15
N LEU A 313 7.35 25.85 -21.81
CA LEU A 313 6.64 24.76 -21.12
C LEU A 313 7.65 23.70 -20.65
N TYR A 314 7.46 23.21 -19.44
CA TYR A 314 8.15 22.06 -18.87
C TYR A 314 7.11 21.09 -18.31
N PHE A 315 7.31 19.79 -18.56
CA PHE A 315 6.54 18.73 -17.91
C PHE A 315 7.34 18.15 -16.74
N LEU A 316 6.63 17.79 -15.67
CA LEU A 316 7.18 17.28 -14.43
C LEU A 316 6.39 16.04 -13.99
N ASN A 317 7.08 14.92 -13.89
CA ASN A 317 6.61 13.70 -13.26
C ASN A 317 7.84 12.95 -12.69
N TYR A 318 8.09 11.72 -13.11
CA TYR A 318 9.35 11.01 -12.89
C TYR A 318 10.54 11.72 -13.57
N THR A 319 10.29 12.52 -14.61
CA THR A 319 11.30 13.37 -15.29
C THR A 319 10.90 14.84 -15.32
N PHE A 320 11.87 15.73 -15.44
CA PHE A 320 11.66 17.16 -15.71
C PHE A 320 12.05 17.50 -17.15
N ASP A 321 11.15 17.19 -18.09
CA ASP A 321 11.42 17.29 -19.53
C ASP A 321 10.97 18.67 -20.07
N LYS A 322 11.92 19.48 -20.58
CA LYS A 322 11.61 20.72 -21.30
C LYS A 322 10.85 20.40 -22.59
N GLN A 323 9.71 21.07 -22.77
CA GLN A 323 8.87 20.99 -23.97
C GLN A 323 9.15 22.19 -24.91
N GLN A 324 8.17 22.53 -25.75
CA GLN A 324 8.26 23.64 -26.70
C GLN A 324 8.21 25.04 -26.03
N GLU A 325 8.80 26.03 -26.70
CA GLU A 325 8.62 27.45 -26.40
C GLU A 325 7.47 28.04 -27.23
N TYR A 326 6.60 28.80 -26.57
CA TYR A 326 5.41 29.44 -27.13
C TYR A 326 5.53 30.96 -27.01
N ILE A 327 4.97 31.69 -27.97
CA ILE A 327 4.94 33.17 -27.97
C ILE A 327 3.50 33.61 -27.75
N VAL A 328 3.22 34.22 -26.59
CA VAL A 328 1.93 34.82 -26.29
C VAL A 328 1.90 36.22 -26.90
N SER A 329 0.90 36.50 -27.73
CA SER A 329 0.76 37.76 -28.46
C SER A 329 -0.65 38.34 -28.32
N ASN A 330 -0.77 39.57 -27.84
CA ASN A 330 -2.03 40.23 -27.47
C ASN A 330 -2.96 39.40 -26.54
N GLY A 331 -2.37 38.47 -25.77
CA GLY A 331 -3.06 37.53 -24.89
C GLY A 331 -3.58 36.26 -25.57
N ASN A 332 -3.31 36.04 -26.85
CA ASN A 332 -3.52 34.74 -27.48
C ASN A 332 -2.44 33.76 -27.02
N TRP A 333 -2.86 32.58 -26.57
CA TRP A 333 -1.99 31.47 -26.14
C TRP A 333 -2.55 30.10 -26.58
N ASP A 334 -3.42 30.08 -27.60
CA ASP A 334 -4.28 28.93 -27.94
C ASP A 334 -3.46 27.66 -28.26
N ALA A 335 -2.29 27.83 -28.87
CA ALA A 335 -1.38 26.74 -29.19
C ALA A 335 -0.78 26.04 -27.94
N LEU A 336 -0.57 26.78 -26.84
CA LEU A 336 -0.16 26.23 -25.56
C LEU A 336 -1.35 25.60 -24.84
N LYS A 337 -2.51 26.28 -24.83
CA LYS A 337 -3.75 25.79 -24.24
C LYS A 337 -4.15 24.41 -24.80
N ALA A 338 -4.14 24.27 -26.12
CA ALA A 338 -4.47 23.02 -26.83
C ALA A 338 -3.46 21.87 -26.60
N VAL A 339 -2.30 22.14 -25.99
CA VAL A 339 -1.36 21.12 -25.51
C VAL A 339 -1.68 20.73 -24.06
N LEU A 340 -1.93 21.70 -23.17
CA LEU A 340 -2.32 21.42 -21.78
C LEU A 340 -3.63 20.60 -21.70
N GLU A 341 -4.60 20.92 -22.56
CA GLU A 341 -5.87 20.19 -22.72
C GLU A 341 -5.71 18.74 -23.23
N LYS A 342 -4.53 18.36 -23.72
CA LYS A 342 -4.21 17.02 -24.26
C LYS A 342 -3.09 16.31 -23.51
N THR A 343 -2.55 16.92 -22.45
CA THR A 343 -1.49 16.33 -21.62
C THR A 343 -1.99 15.03 -21.01
N LYS A 344 -1.20 13.95 -21.13
CA LYS A 344 -1.42 12.71 -20.39
C LYS A 344 -0.67 12.74 -19.06
N TYR A 345 -1.34 12.25 -18.03
CA TYR A 345 -0.86 12.24 -16.65
C TYR A 345 -0.33 10.84 -16.32
N ASP A 346 0.95 10.68 -16.01
CA ASP A 346 1.56 9.38 -15.73
C ASP A 346 2.86 9.50 -14.92
N GLY A 347 3.05 8.53 -14.02
CA GLY A 347 4.18 8.40 -13.11
C GLY A 347 4.07 9.24 -11.84
N GLY A 348 4.83 8.85 -10.83
CA GLY A 348 4.99 9.61 -9.59
C GLY A 348 5.96 10.78 -9.73
N THR A 349 6.00 11.66 -8.73
CA THR A 349 6.55 13.02 -8.85
C THR A 349 7.95 13.19 -8.25
N ARG A 350 8.87 13.82 -8.99
CA ARG A 350 10.27 14.03 -8.59
C ARG A 350 10.72 15.50 -8.60
N PHE A 351 10.46 16.24 -7.52
CA PHE A 351 10.95 17.63 -7.36
C PHE A 351 12.48 17.75 -7.36
N SER A 352 13.19 16.68 -7.02
CA SER A 352 14.66 16.56 -7.18
C SER A 352 15.18 16.81 -8.60
N GLN A 353 14.35 16.63 -9.64
CA GLN A 353 14.72 16.85 -11.05
C GLN A 353 14.46 18.28 -11.55
N LEU A 354 13.76 19.12 -10.76
CA LEU A 354 13.43 20.49 -11.16
C LEU A 354 14.68 21.36 -11.39
N ASN A 355 14.61 22.29 -12.34
CA ASN A 355 15.70 23.22 -12.60
C ASN A 355 15.22 24.58 -13.16
N PHE A 356 15.40 25.65 -12.38
CA PHE A 356 14.95 27.01 -12.71
C PHE A 356 15.95 27.74 -13.63
N THR A 357 15.91 27.45 -14.93
CA THR A 357 16.83 28.03 -15.94
C THR A 357 16.23 29.18 -16.77
N GLY A 358 16.82 30.37 -16.61
CA GLY A 358 16.77 31.45 -17.62
C GLY A 358 15.55 32.37 -17.67
N GLN A 359 14.42 32.03 -17.05
CA GLN A 359 13.17 32.82 -17.16
C GLN A 359 13.11 34.01 -16.17
N ASP A 360 12.14 34.91 -16.31
CA ASP A 360 11.88 36.02 -15.37
C ASP A 360 11.04 35.63 -14.16
N GLU A 361 10.12 34.69 -14.34
CA GLU A 361 9.35 34.06 -13.28
C GLU A 361 8.95 32.64 -13.70
N TYR A 362 8.48 31.86 -12.73
CA TYR A 362 7.95 30.52 -12.97
C TYR A 362 6.52 30.43 -12.45
N LEU A 363 5.65 29.80 -13.22
CA LEU A 363 4.31 29.38 -12.80
C LEU A 363 4.36 27.87 -12.64
N PHE A 364 4.18 27.36 -11.42
CA PHE A 364 4.28 25.95 -11.10
C PHE A 364 2.91 25.42 -10.68
N PHE A 365 2.28 24.65 -11.58
CA PHE A 365 0.99 23.99 -11.36
C PHE A 365 1.24 22.56 -10.89
N THR A 366 0.86 22.25 -9.65
CA THR A 366 1.16 20.98 -8.96
C THR A 366 0.23 20.80 -7.74
N ASP A 367 0.24 19.63 -7.12
CA ASP A 367 -0.27 19.39 -5.76
C ASP A 367 0.81 19.54 -4.67
N GLY A 368 2.09 19.69 -5.04
CA GLY A 368 3.17 19.80 -4.07
C GLY A 368 3.57 18.48 -3.40
N LEU A 369 3.20 17.33 -3.97
CA LEU A 369 3.53 16.01 -3.44
C LEU A 369 4.61 15.34 -4.31
N SER A 370 5.84 15.17 -3.79
CA SER A 370 6.88 14.38 -4.45
C SER A 370 6.93 12.96 -3.87
N SER A 371 6.35 11.99 -4.60
CA SER A 371 6.33 10.58 -4.20
C SER A 371 7.64 9.83 -4.42
N LEU A 372 8.60 10.42 -5.14
CA LEU A 372 9.94 9.84 -5.42
C LEU A 372 11.13 10.77 -5.11
N SER A 373 10.93 11.83 -4.34
CA SER A 373 12.03 12.58 -3.71
C SER A 373 11.55 13.44 -2.54
N GLU A 374 12.48 13.99 -1.76
CA GLU A 374 12.13 14.94 -0.68
C GLU A 374 11.38 16.17 -1.24
N ASN A 375 10.37 16.66 -0.51
CA ASN A 375 9.63 17.89 -0.85
C ASN A 375 10.52 19.14 -0.69
N LEU A 376 11.34 19.43 -1.70
CA LEU A 376 12.28 20.56 -1.73
C LEU A 376 12.46 21.11 -3.15
N LEU A 377 12.22 22.41 -3.34
CA LEU A 377 12.52 23.08 -4.61
C LEU A 377 14.00 23.52 -4.69
N PRO A 378 14.61 23.51 -5.90
CA PRO A 378 15.92 24.10 -6.15
C PRO A 378 16.00 25.58 -5.76
N LYS A 379 17.18 26.04 -5.34
CA LYS A 379 17.41 27.45 -5.00
C LYS A 379 17.33 28.34 -6.25
N THR A 380 16.51 29.38 -6.20
CA THR A 380 16.40 30.39 -7.27
C THR A 380 16.25 31.80 -6.68
N LYS A 381 16.65 32.82 -7.46
CA LYS A 381 16.40 34.25 -7.18
C LYS A 381 15.26 34.84 -8.02
N LYS A 382 14.62 34.02 -8.86
CA LYS A 382 13.46 34.38 -9.68
C LYS A 382 12.19 33.89 -8.97
N PRO A 383 11.10 34.66 -8.92
CA PRO A 383 9.89 34.25 -8.20
C PRO A 383 9.25 33.01 -8.84
N VAL A 384 8.87 32.06 -7.99
CA VAL A 384 8.10 30.88 -8.34
C VAL A 384 6.71 31.04 -7.74
N TYR A 385 5.69 31.14 -8.57
CA TYR A 385 4.30 31.12 -8.15
C TYR A 385 3.85 29.67 -8.11
N THR A 386 3.35 29.22 -6.96
CA THR A 386 2.79 27.88 -6.78
C THR A 386 1.26 27.97 -6.92
N ILE A 387 0.71 27.21 -7.85
CA ILE A 387 -0.72 27.18 -8.15
C ILE A 387 -1.21 25.76 -7.97
N THR A 388 -2.31 25.58 -7.26
CA THR A 388 -3.00 24.29 -7.18
C THR A 388 -4.51 24.45 -7.27
N SER A 389 -5.14 23.46 -7.91
CA SER A 389 -6.58 23.20 -7.80
C SER A 389 -6.88 21.81 -7.21
N SER A 390 -5.87 21.11 -6.67
CA SER A 390 -6.07 19.88 -5.89
C SER A 390 -6.60 20.18 -4.48
N VAL A 391 -7.27 19.19 -3.88
CA VAL A 391 -7.82 19.24 -2.52
C VAL A 391 -6.98 18.48 -1.48
N SER A 392 -6.00 17.70 -1.93
CA SER A 392 -5.08 16.88 -1.13
C SER A 392 -3.63 17.42 -1.10
N ALA A 393 -3.41 18.58 -1.72
CA ALA A 393 -2.09 19.18 -1.91
C ALA A 393 -1.35 19.54 -0.60
N ASP A 394 0.00 19.52 -0.63
CA ASP A 394 0.84 19.99 0.47
C ASP A 394 0.91 21.53 0.47
N PHE A 395 -0.20 22.16 0.84
CA PHE A 395 -0.38 23.61 0.84
C PHE A 395 0.73 24.35 1.61
N ALA A 396 1.24 23.76 2.70
CA ALA A 396 2.34 24.30 3.49
C ALA A 396 3.65 24.35 2.68
N PHE A 397 4.02 23.26 2.02
CA PHE A 397 5.18 23.21 1.13
C PHE A 397 5.05 24.19 -0.04
N LEU A 398 3.86 24.28 -0.66
CA LEU A 398 3.61 25.20 -1.78
C LEU A 398 3.69 26.67 -1.36
N ASN A 399 3.12 27.02 -0.21
CA ASN A 399 3.15 28.38 0.35
C ASN A 399 4.57 28.80 0.77
N PHE A 400 5.32 27.90 1.41
CA PHE A 400 6.72 28.14 1.73
C PHE A 400 7.56 28.38 0.47
N SER A 401 7.44 27.49 -0.50
CA SER A 401 8.25 27.49 -1.71
C SER A 401 8.07 28.75 -2.57
N SER A 402 6.84 29.25 -2.68
CA SER A 402 6.62 30.54 -3.33
C SER A 402 7.15 31.71 -2.50
N THR A 403 6.88 31.73 -1.19
CA THR A 403 7.28 32.84 -0.31
C THR A 403 8.81 33.01 -0.29
N LYS A 404 9.55 31.89 -0.23
CA LYS A 404 11.01 31.82 -0.21
C LYS A 404 11.69 32.29 -1.50
N THR A 405 10.97 32.26 -2.63
CA THR A 405 11.47 32.73 -3.94
C THR A 405 10.98 34.13 -4.29
N GLY A 406 10.08 34.72 -3.49
CA GLY A 406 9.44 36.01 -3.76
C GLY A 406 8.15 35.92 -4.59
N GLY A 407 7.68 34.71 -4.90
CA GLY A 407 6.35 34.49 -5.49
C GLY A 407 5.22 34.47 -4.45
N ASN A 408 4.03 34.14 -4.91
CA ASN A 408 2.81 33.94 -4.10
C ASN A 408 2.21 32.54 -4.36
N PHE A 409 1.58 31.96 -3.33
CA PHE A 409 0.79 30.72 -3.44
C PHE A 409 -0.68 30.99 -3.72
N ILE A 410 -1.27 30.17 -4.59
CA ILE A 410 -2.62 30.29 -5.15
C ILE A 410 -3.37 28.95 -5.03
N ASN A 411 -4.27 28.86 -4.03
CA ASN A 411 -5.21 27.75 -3.89
C ASN A 411 -6.54 28.09 -4.59
N LEU A 412 -6.78 27.52 -5.78
CA LEU A 412 -7.98 27.75 -6.59
C LEU A 412 -9.25 27.07 -6.02
N ASN A 413 -9.15 26.37 -4.90
CA ASN A 413 -10.32 25.88 -4.14
C ASN A 413 -10.78 26.86 -3.05
N GLN A 414 -9.98 27.87 -2.71
CA GLN A 414 -10.29 28.87 -1.68
C GLN A 414 -10.50 30.28 -2.25
N ILE A 415 -9.74 30.67 -3.28
CA ILE A 415 -9.83 32.01 -3.87
C ILE A 415 -10.37 31.98 -5.29
N ASN A 416 -11.09 33.05 -5.67
CA ASN A 416 -11.61 33.21 -7.02
C ASN A 416 -10.51 33.64 -8.02
N SER A 417 -10.82 33.56 -9.32
CA SER A 417 -9.87 33.87 -10.41
C SER A 417 -9.37 35.32 -10.41
N GLU A 418 -10.14 36.27 -9.87
CA GLU A 418 -9.71 37.68 -9.76
C GLU A 418 -8.64 37.87 -8.68
N THR A 419 -8.86 37.30 -7.49
CA THR A 419 -7.87 37.29 -6.40
C THR A 419 -6.63 36.48 -6.78
N ALA A 420 -6.78 35.41 -7.56
CA ALA A 420 -5.66 34.64 -8.09
C ALA A 420 -4.86 35.44 -9.14
N LEU A 421 -5.53 36.12 -10.08
CA LEU A 421 -4.89 37.02 -11.05
C LEU A 421 -4.14 38.17 -10.35
N ASP A 422 -4.74 38.75 -9.31
CA ASP A 422 -4.13 39.78 -8.48
C ASP A 422 -2.83 39.27 -7.82
N LYS A 423 -2.83 38.07 -7.22
CA LYS A 423 -1.62 37.44 -6.68
C LYS A 423 -0.51 37.16 -7.71
N LEU A 424 -0.85 37.01 -8.99
CA LEU A 424 0.12 36.88 -10.09
C LEU A 424 0.63 38.23 -10.63
N THR A 425 -0.15 39.30 -10.51
CA THR A 425 0.11 40.59 -11.20
C THR A 425 0.49 41.73 -10.27
N ASN A 426 0.25 41.59 -8.97
CA ASN A 426 0.58 42.57 -7.94
C ASN A 426 1.47 41.95 -6.85
N SER A 427 2.30 42.79 -6.22
CA SER A 427 3.05 42.44 -5.02
C SER A 427 2.26 42.83 -3.76
N SER A 428 2.07 41.86 -2.87
CA SER A 428 1.48 42.05 -1.55
C SER A 428 2.45 42.75 -0.60
N LEU A 429 1.92 43.48 0.38
CA LEU A 429 2.68 43.94 1.54
C LEU A 429 3.17 42.70 2.33
N LYS A 430 4.38 42.76 2.88
CA LYS A 430 4.97 41.68 3.69
C LYS A 430 5.32 42.15 5.09
N PHE A 431 5.23 41.26 6.06
CA PHE A 431 5.79 41.44 7.40
C PHE A 431 7.32 41.38 7.32
N LEU A 432 8.00 42.34 7.93
CA LEU A 432 9.45 42.51 7.93
C LEU A 432 10.04 42.40 9.34
N GLY A 433 9.38 41.64 10.24
CA GLY A 433 9.84 41.44 11.60
C GLY A 433 9.48 42.59 12.54
N ILE A 434 10.26 42.74 13.60
CA ILE A 434 10.12 43.83 14.58
C ILE A 434 11.35 44.72 14.62
N LYS A 435 11.13 45.99 14.95
CA LYS A 435 12.19 46.91 15.39
C LYS A 435 12.88 46.33 16.62
N GLU A 436 14.21 46.44 16.70
CA GLU A 436 15.06 45.75 17.67
C GLU A 436 14.49 45.74 19.10
N ASN A 437 14.10 44.56 19.59
CA ASN A 437 13.69 44.33 20.97
C ASN A 437 14.27 43.00 21.46
N LEU A 438 15.26 43.08 22.37
CA LEU A 438 15.98 41.93 22.93
C LEU A 438 15.18 41.15 23.99
N THR A 439 13.93 41.53 24.25
CA THR A 439 13.07 40.95 25.29
C THR A 439 11.83 40.24 24.72
N VAL A 440 11.81 39.99 23.40
CA VAL A 440 10.86 39.10 22.74
C VAL A 440 11.61 38.01 21.99
N THR A 441 11.17 36.77 22.13
CA THR A 441 11.72 35.58 21.47
C THR A 441 10.61 34.75 20.82
N ASP A 442 10.99 33.85 19.90
CA ASP A 442 10.10 32.95 19.17
C ASP A 442 8.83 33.64 18.63
N LEU A 443 9.03 34.78 17.96
CA LEU A 443 7.97 35.56 17.31
C LEU A 443 7.59 34.94 15.96
N PHE A 444 6.30 34.68 15.77
CA PHE A 444 5.69 34.18 14.54
C PHE A 444 4.55 35.10 14.10
N PRO A 445 4.20 35.17 12.79
CA PRO A 445 4.82 34.45 11.66
C PRO A 445 6.22 35.01 11.30
N MET A 446 6.99 34.26 10.51
CA MET A 446 8.31 34.69 10.05
C MET A 446 8.27 35.92 9.12
N GLU A 447 9.41 36.60 9.05
CA GLU A 447 9.70 37.64 8.05
C GLU A 447 9.45 37.16 6.62
N GLY A 448 8.94 38.05 5.76
CA GLY A 448 8.58 37.76 4.38
C GLY A 448 7.18 37.19 4.18
N THR A 449 6.45 36.87 5.26
CA THR A 449 5.03 36.49 5.21
C THR A 449 4.18 37.62 4.60
N SER A 450 3.36 37.31 3.60
CA SER A 450 2.46 38.27 2.96
C SER A 450 1.27 38.63 3.86
N VAL A 451 0.83 39.89 3.82
CA VAL A 451 -0.15 40.48 4.74
C VAL A 451 -1.25 41.24 4.00
N SER A 452 -2.50 41.05 4.40
CA SER A 452 -3.66 41.81 3.91
C SER A 452 -4.83 41.75 4.89
N GLY A 453 -5.22 42.89 5.47
CA GLY A 453 -6.30 42.95 6.46
C GLY A 453 -5.82 42.55 7.86
N ASN A 454 -6.52 41.65 8.54
CA ASN A 454 -6.09 41.16 9.85
C ASN A 454 -4.72 40.46 9.76
N PHE A 455 -3.83 40.77 10.70
CA PHE A 455 -2.52 40.18 10.86
C PHE A 455 -2.35 39.74 12.32
N SER A 456 -2.28 38.43 12.52
CA SER A 456 -1.96 37.83 13.81
C SER A 456 -0.48 37.55 13.98
N PHE A 457 -0.05 37.54 15.23
CA PHE A 457 1.32 37.25 15.63
C PHE A 457 1.33 36.65 17.04
N SER A 458 2.37 35.90 17.38
CA SER A 458 2.54 35.31 18.72
C SER A 458 4.01 35.19 19.08
N GLY A 459 4.36 35.33 20.35
CA GLY A 459 5.73 35.15 20.82
C GLY A 459 5.82 34.94 22.33
N ILE A 460 7.05 34.91 22.83
CA ILE A 460 7.34 34.90 24.26
C ILE A 460 7.98 36.25 24.61
N SER A 461 7.42 36.94 25.61
CA SER A 461 8.05 38.12 26.20
C SER A 461 8.83 37.70 27.45
N LEU A 462 10.05 38.23 27.61
CA LEU A 462 10.86 38.03 28.82
C LEU A 462 10.39 38.91 29.99
N ASN A 463 9.50 39.88 29.73
CA ASN A 463 8.92 40.78 30.73
C ASN A 463 7.38 40.73 30.66
N PRO A 464 6.66 40.86 31.79
CA PRO A 464 5.19 40.91 31.80
C PRO A 464 4.63 42.19 31.16
N LYS A 465 5.44 43.24 31.03
CA LYS A 465 5.09 44.50 30.36
C LYS A 465 6.17 44.86 29.35
N ASN A 466 5.79 45.10 28.10
CA ASN A 466 6.72 45.27 26.98
C ASN A 466 6.09 46.09 25.84
N GLU A 467 6.89 46.54 24.88
CA GLU A 467 6.45 47.26 23.69
C GLU A 467 7.19 46.74 22.45
N ILE A 468 6.45 46.36 21.41
CA ILE A 468 7.02 45.96 20.11
C ILE A 468 6.48 46.83 18.99
N ILE A 469 7.30 47.02 17.96
CA ILE A 469 6.92 47.73 16.73
C ILE A 469 7.08 46.75 15.57
N LEU A 470 5.94 46.26 15.07
CA LEU A 470 5.84 45.42 13.87
C LEU A 470 6.17 46.27 12.64
N LEU A 471 6.99 45.73 11.73
CA LEU A 471 7.39 46.37 10.48
C LEU A 471 6.71 45.69 9.29
N PHE A 472 6.23 46.47 8.33
CA PHE A 472 5.65 45.94 7.07
C PHE A 472 6.15 46.72 5.86
N GLY A 473 6.30 46.07 4.72
CA GLY A 473 6.90 46.68 3.53
C GLY A 473 6.95 45.81 2.27
N TYR A 474 7.73 46.25 1.29
CA TYR A 474 7.98 45.57 0.01
C TYR A 474 9.49 45.53 -0.24
N ASN A 475 10.00 44.47 -0.88
CA ASN A 475 11.43 44.35 -1.22
C ASN A 475 12.40 44.56 -0.02
N ASN A 476 11.94 44.24 1.19
CA ASN A 476 12.60 44.48 2.50
C ASN A 476 12.73 45.96 2.92
N GLU A 477 12.11 46.90 2.21
CA GLU A 477 11.98 48.30 2.64
C GLU A 477 10.67 48.47 3.44
N ALA A 478 10.79 48.87 4.72
CA ALA A 478 9.63 49.12 5.58
C ALA A 478 8.91 50.42 5.20
N VAL A 479 7.60 50.32 4.97
CA VAL A 479 6.71 51.44 4.59
C VAL A 479 5.65 51.74 5.64
N LEU A 480 5.50 50.85 6.64
CA LEU A 480 4.43 50.91 7.63
C LEU A 480 4.93 50.31 8.96
N GLU A 481 4.79 51.05 10.05
CA GLU A 481 5.01 50.55 11.41
C GLU A 481 3.66 50.33 12.15
N ARG A 482 3.62 49.36 13.08
CA ARG A 482 2.53 49.20 14.05
C ARG A 482 3.08 48.93 15.46
N LYS A 483 2.83 49.87 16.37
CA LYS A 483 3.13 49.75 17.80
C LYS A 483 2.11 48.86 18.50
N ILE A 484 2.58 47.90 19.27
CA ILE A 484 1.82 46.97 20.10
C ILE A 484 2.32 47.09 21.55
N ILE A 485 1.40 47.14 22.51
CA ILE A 485 1.72 47.16 23.94
C ILE A 485 1.35 45.79 24.52
N LEU A 486 2.31 45.14 25.18
CA LEU A 486 2.11 43.92 25.96
C LEU A 486 2.03 44.31 27.44
N ASP A 487 0.99 43.87 28.14
CA ASP A 487 0.77 44.17 29.56
C ASP A 487 -0.05 43.06 30.24
N GLY A 488 0.65 42.07 30.81
CA GLY A 488 0.04 40.90 31.44
C GLY A 488 -0.91 41.23 32.59
N ALA A 489 -0.75 42.38 33.26
CA ALA A 489 -1.67 42.83 34.31
C ALA A 489 -3.07 43.22 33.77
N VAL A 490 -3.19 43.43 32.45
CA VAL A 490 -4.44 43.82 31.76
C VAL A 490 -4.86 42.76 30.73
N GLN A 491 -3.92 42.04 30.13
CA GLN A 491 -4.11 41.16 28.98
C GLN A 491 -4.03 39.67 29.32
N ASN A 492 -3.65 39.28 30.55
CA ASN A 492 -3.63 37.87 30.94
C ASN A 492 -5.02 37.23 30.89
N THR A 493 -5.12 36.04 30.30
CA THR A 493 -6.39 35.32 30.17
C THR A 493 -6.28 33.85 30.58
N ASN A 494 -7.36 33.36 31.21
CA ASN A 494 -7.59 31.93 31.47
C ASN A 494 -8.67 31.35 30.53
N ASP A 495 -9.28 32.18 29.68
CA ASP A 495 -10.32 31.76 28.72
C ASP A 495 -9.75 31.10 27.46
N ILE A 496 -8.45 31.26 27.25
CA ILE A 496 -7.65 30.81 26.11
C ILE A 496 -6.34 30.22 26.65
N ASN A 497 -5.86 29.14 26.02
CA ASN A 497 -4.47 28.71 26.19
C ASN A 497 -3.60 29.37 25.10
N VAL A 498 -2.86 30.42 25.48
CA VAL A 498 -2.01 31.23 24.60
C VAL A 498 -0.69 30.51 24.27
N GLU A 499 -0.14 29.73 25.20
CA GLU A 499 1.06 28.92 24.93
C GLU A 499 0.83 27.90 23.79
N LYS A 500 -0.38 27.35 23.66
CA LYS A 500 -0.78 26.41 22.61
C LYS A 500 -1.02 27.11 21.27
N LEU A 501 -1.59 28.33 21.26
CA LEU A 501 -1.67 29.16 20.05
C LEU A 501 -0.28 29.54 19.54
N TRP A 502 0.65 29.90 20.44
CA TRP A 502 2.05 30.10 20.11
C TRP A 502 2.69 28.82 19.56
N ALA A 503 2.44 27.66 20.20
CA ALA A 503 2.96 26.38 19.74
C ALA A 503 2.44 25.98 18.36
N GLN A 504 1.16 26.25 18.06
CA GLN A 504 0.57 26.05 16.74
C GLN A 504 1.25 26.91 15.67
N LYS A 505 1.47 28.21 15.93
CA LYS A 505 2.21 29.08 14.99
C LYS A 505 3.69 28.68 14.87
N LYS A 506 4.33 28.22 15.94
CA LYS A 506 5.68 27.66 15.89
C LYS A 506 5.75 26.37 15.06
N ILE A 507 4.85 25.43 15.28
CA ILE A 507 4.75 24.17 14.50
C ILE A 507 4.50 24.48 13.03
N ALA A 508 3.51 25.31 12.70
CA ALA A 508 3.21 25.69 11.31
C ALA A 508 4.42 26.35 10.62
N ASN A 509 5.23 27.11 11.37
CA ASN A 509 6.48 27.69 10.87
C ASN A 509 7.61 26.67 10.72
N LEU A 510 7.72 25.69 11.62
CA LEU A 510 8.69 24.61 11.53
C LEU A 510 8.35 23.61 10.40
N GLU A 511 7.06 23.34 10.15
CA GLU A 511 6.60 22.47 9.05
C GLU A 511 7.03 22.99 7.66
N LEU A 512 7.29 24.30 7.51
CA LEU A 512 7.84 24.91 6.29
C LEU A 512 9.19 24.28 5.87
N GLU A 513 10.03 23.87 6.84
CA GLU A 513 11.23 23.05 6.60
C GLU A 513 11.16 21.73 7.39
N TYR A 514 9.99 21.08 7.38
CA TYR A 514 9.67 19.84 8.10
C TYR A 514 10.82 18.81 8.11
N ALA A 515 11.48 18.55 6.98
CA ALA A 515 12.56 17.56 6.87
C ALA A 515 13.81 17.86 7.73
N LYS A 516 13.96 19.09 8.26
CA LYS A 516 14.98 19.46 9.26
C LYS A 516 14.44 19.51 10.68
N ASN A 517 13.16 19.85 10.81
CA ASN A 517 12.54 20.25 12.07
C ASN A 517 11.64 19.15 12.66
N ALA A 518 11.59 17.97 12.03
CA ALA A 518 10.76 16.82 12.36
C ALA A 518 10.71 16.51 13.88
N ASP A 519 11.87 16.52 14.54
CA ASP A 519 12.00 16.18 15.95
C ASP A 519 11.46 17.28 16.88
N GLU A 520 11.63 18.57 16.51
CA GLU A 520 11.07 19.69 17.28
C GLU A 520 9.55 19.79 17.07
N ILE A 521 9.06 19.54 15.85
CA ILE A 521 7.63 19.43 15.54
C ILE A 521 7.00 18.31 16.37
N GLU A 522 7.65 17.14 16.45
CA GLU A 522 7.16 16.04 17.28
C GLU A 522 7.18 16.38 18.77
N LEU A 523 8.26 16.98 19.27
CA LEU A 523 8.39 17.39 20.67
C LEU A 523 7.33 18.43 21.06
N LEU A 524 7.05 19.41 20.20
CA LEU A 524 6.00 20.41 20.43
C LEU A 524 4.61 19.78 20.33
N GLY A 525 4.35 18.93 19.32
CA GLY A 525 3.09 18.19 19.19
C GLY A 525 2.79 17.32 20.42
N LYS A 526 3.81 16.61 20.94
CA LYS A 526 3.75 15.85 22.19
C LYS A 526 3.58 16.72 23.44
N LYS A 527 4.24 17.88 23.54
CA LYS A 527 4.11 18.78 24.69
C LYS A 527 2.71 19.40 24.77
N PHE A 528 2.12 19.79 23.64
CA PHE A 528 0.91 20.63 23.59
C PHE A 528 -0.36 19.91 23.11
N GLY A 529 -0.30 18.60 22.85
CA GLY A 529 -1.45 17.80 22.42
C GLY A 529 -1.91 18.10 20.98
N ILE A 530 -0.99 18.51 20.11
CA ILE A 530 -1.29 18.94 18.73
C ILE A 530 -0.96 17.79 17.76
N VAL A 531 -1.90 17.48 16.87
CA VAL A 531 -1.71 16.53 15.76
C VAL A 531 -0.94 17.23 14.63
N THR A 532 0.15 16.62 14.16
CA THR A 532 1.07 17.18 13.15
C THR A 532 1.40 16.14 12.08
N LYS A 533 2.28 16.43 11.12
CA LYS A 533 2.84 15.39 10.24
C LYS A 533 3.57 14.25 11.00
N ASN A 534 4.01 14.47 12.25
CA ASN A 534 4.73 13.48 13.08
C ASN A 534 3.99 13.00 14.35
N THR A 535 2.85 13.59 14.71
CA THR A 535 2.15 13.26 15.97
C THR A 535 0.70 12.92 15.75
N SER A 536 0.27 11.83 16.38
CA SER A 536 -1.10 11.34 16.41
C SER A 536 -1.64 11.38 17.85
N LEU A 537 -2.95 11.44 18.02
CA LEU A 537 -3.61 11.34 19.33
C LEU A 537 -4.15 9.93 19.51
N ILE A 538 -3.71 9.23 20.56
CA ILE A 538 -4.09 7.84 20.85
C ILE A 538 -4.83 7.72 22.18
N VAL A 539 -5.85 6.86 22.23
CA VAL A 539 -6.56 6.43 23.44
C VAL A 539 -6.39 4.92 23.55
N LEU A 540 -5.95 4.42 24.70
CA LEU A 540 -5.88 2.98 24.98
C LEU A 540 -6.84 2.64 26.12
N GLU A 541 -7.36 1.41 26.11
CA GLU A 541 -8.29 0.92 27.13
C GLU A 541 -7.58 0.58 28.45
N ASN A 542 -6.48 -0.18 28.39
CA ASN A 542 -5.82 -0.72 29.59
C ASN A 542 -4.57 0.06 29.97
N LEU A 543 -4.35 0.22 31.28
CA LEU A 543 -3.13 0.81 31.81
C LEU A 543 -1.87 -0.01 31.45
N SER A 544 -2.00 -1.33 31.35
CA SER A 544 -0.93 -2.23 30.92
C SER A 544 -0.41 -1.90 29.53
N ASP A 545 -1.27 -1.46 28.60
CA ASP A 545 -0.86 -1.15 27.22
C ASP A 545 -0.05 0.15 27.17
N TYR A 546 -0.44 1.17 27.96
CA TYR A 546 0.36 2.40 28.13
C TYR A 546 1.76 2.11 28.70
N ILE A 547 1.87 1.18 29.66
CA ILE A 547 3.13 0.77 30.28
C ILE A 547 3.99 -0.01 29.28
N LEU A 548 3.44 -1.08 28.69
CA LEU A 548 4.10 -1.96 27.73
C LEU A 548 4.72 -1.20 26.56
N TYR A 549 3.97 -0.24 26.01
CA TYR A 549 4.40 0.52 24.85
C TYR A 549 5.12 1.83 25.22
N ASP A 550 5.38 2.12 26.50
CA ASP A 550 5.87 3.42 26.99
C ASP A 550 5.21 4.64 26.32
N ILE A 551 3.91 4.77 26.58
CA ILE A 551 3.09 5.92 26.20
C ILE A 551 2.62 6.59 27.48
N LEU A 552 2.77 7.92 27.56
CA LEU A 552 2.32 8.71 28.70
C LEU A 552 0.78 8.65 28.78
N PRO A 553 0.16 8.07 29.81
CA PRO A 553 -1.30 7.93 29.87
C PRO A 553 -1.99 9.23 30.28
N PRO A 554 -3.32 9.36 30.05
CA PRO A 554 -4.09 10.52 30.46
C PRO A 554 -4.05 10.72 31.98
N ALA A 555 -4.33 11.95 32.42
CA ALA A 555 -4.17 12.37 33.82
C ALA A 555 -4.87 11.44 34.85
N GLU A 556 -6.02 10.87 34.49
CA GLU A 556 -6.78 9.93 35.33
C GLU A 556 -6.07 8.60 35.65
N LEU A 557 -5.06 8.22 34.87
CA LEU A 557 -4.27 6.99 35.04
C LEU A 557 -2.81 7.27 35.48
N ARG A 558 -2.45 8.55 35.63
CA ARG A 558 -1.05 9.00 35.69
C ARG A 558 -0.32 8.55 36.97
N GLU A 559 -0.99 8.63 38.13
CA GLU A 559 -0.38 8.24 39.42
C GLU A 559 -0.08 6.75 39.49
N GLU A 560 -0.98 5.90 38.98
CA GLU A 560 -0.80 4.45 38.95
C GLU A 560 0.29 4.02 37.96
N PHE A 561 0.36 4.68 36.80
CA PHE A 561 1.46 4.49 35.84
C PHE A 561 2.82 4.79 36.46
N ASP A 562 2.97 5.95 37.09
CA ASP A 562 4.24 6.34 37.71
C ASP A 562 4.57 5.46 38.93
N ARG A 563 3.56 4.87 39.60
CA ARG A 563 3.75 3.85 40.65
C ARG A 563 4.33 2.55 40.09
N ILE A 564 3.74 2.00 39.03
CA ILE A 564 4.17 0.72 38.43
C ILE A 564 5.52 0.89 37.71
N LYS A 565 5.68 1.91 36.87
CA LYS A 565 6.94 2.18 36.14
C LYS A 565 8.13 2.46 37.06
N LYS A 566 7.89 2.88 38.31
CA LYS A 566 8.91 3.02 39.35
C LYS A 566 9.35 1.68 39.95
N GLN A 567 8.52 0.64 39.89
CA GLN A 567 8.83 -0.73 40.34
C GLN A 567 9.50 -1.57 39.24
N GLU A 568 9.11 -1.39 37.98
CA GLU A 568 9.60 -2.19 36.85
C GLU A 568 10.95 -1.75 36.27
N ARG A 569 11.46 -0.59 36.68
CA ARG A 569 12.62 0.08 36.06
C ARG A 569 13.91 -0.76 36.06
N ASP A 570 14.07 -1.65 37.04
CA ASP A 570 15.21 -2.58 37.12
C ASP A 570 15.03 -3.84 36.26
N ALA A 571 13.78 -4.24 35.99
CA ALA A 571 13.47 -5.38 35.12
C ALA A 571 13.75 -5.05 33.64
N THR A 572 13.44 -3.83 33.18
CA THR A 572 13.72 -3.39 31.81
C THR A 572 15.22 -3.48 31.46
N LEU A 573 16.10 -3.17 32.42
CA LEU A 573 17.56 -3.25 32.27
C LEU A 573 18.12 -4.68 32.32
N ALA A 574 17.38 -5.63 32.90
CA ALA A 574 17.66 -7.05 32.75
C ALA A 574 17.21 -7.53 31.35
N GLN A 575 16.01 -7.16 30.93
CA GLN A 575 15.40 -7.63 29.68
C GLN A 575 16.13 -7.14 28.41
N GLN A 576 16.79 -5.97 28.46
CA GLN A 576 17.71 -5.54 27.39
C GLN A 576 18.93 -6.44 27.18
N ARG A 577 19.28 -7.31 28.15
CA ARG A 577 20.34 -8.32 27.97
C ARG A 577 19.84 -9.51 27.16
N ASN A 578 18.58 -9.90 27.34
CA ASN A 578 17.99 -11.07 26.69
C ASN A 578 18.07 -11.00 25.15
N ASN A 579 17.93 -9.82 24.53
CA ASN A 579 18.09 -9.67 23.08
C ASN A 579 19.55 -9.86 22.63
N TRP A 580 20.53 -9.45 23.44
CA TRP A 580 21.93 -9.74 23.14
C TRP A 580 22.29 -11.21 23.42
N GLU A 581 21.60 -11.86 24.37
CA GLU A 581 21.69 -13.31 24.61
C GLU A 581 21.03 -14.13 23.48
N SER A 582 19.93 -13.66 22.86
CA SER A 582 19.37 -14.29 21.66
C SER A 582 20.30 -14.13 20.46
N ILE A 583 20.82 -12.92 20.20
CA ILE A 583 21.85 -12.67 19.18
C ILE A 583 23.08 -13.57 19.38
N GLU A 584 23.54 -13.75 20.63
CA GLU A 584 24.65 -14.64 20.97
C GLU A 584 24.32 -16.13 20.75
N SER A 585 23.08 -16.55 21.05
CA SER A 585 22.57 -17.90 20.75
C SER A 585 22.50 -18.18 19.24
N TYR A 586 21.94 -17.26 18.46
CA TYR A 586 21.89 -17.36 16.99
C TYR A 586 23.29 -17.38 16.39
N PHE A 587 24.17 -16.45 16.79
CA PHE A 587 25.55 -16.44 16.36
C PHE A 587 26.29 -17.74 16.72
N ALA A 588 26.10 -18.29 17.92
CA ALA A 588 26.68 -19.56 18.32
C ALA A 588 26.16 -20.73 17.46
N SER A 589 24.86 -20.76 17.14
CA SER A 589 24.24 -21.76 16.26
C SER A 589 24.83 -21.74 14.85
N ILE A 590 24.93 -20.57 14.21
CA ILE A 590 25.52 -20.42 12.87
C ILE A 590 27.01 -20.81 12.89
N ASN A 591 27.74 -20.35 13.90
CA ASN A 591 29.17 -20.62 14.07
C ASN A 591 29.44 -22.13 14.28
N ALA A 592 28.59 -22.83 15.04
CA ALA A 592 28.66 -24.27 15.24
C ALA A 592 28.35 -25.06 13.95
N TRP A 593 27.30 -24.67 13.21
CA TRP A 593 27.00 -25.24 11.89
C TRP A 593 28.16 -25.03 10.91
N TRP A 594 28.64 -23.79 10.76
CA TRP A 594 29.69 -23.45 9.80
C TRP A 594 31.01 -24.20 10.08
N LYS A 595 31.35 -24.42 11.37
CA LYS A 595 32.50 -25.22 11.80
C LYS A 595 32.41 -26.72 11.47
N LYS A 596 31.22 -27.26 11.22
CA LYS A 596 31.00 -28.71 10.99
C LYS A 596 31.63 -29.22 9.69
N ASP A 597 31.88 -28.34 8.71
CA ASP A 597 32.55 -28.60 7.42
C ASP A 597 32.10 -29.90 6.73
N THR A 598 30.78 -30.08 6.61
CA THR A 598 30.17 -31.23 5.92
C THR A 598 30.73 -31.33 4.50
N LYS A 599 31.41 -32.44 4.19
CA LYS A 599 31.95 -32.73 2.87
C LYS A 599 31.22 -33.93 2.29
N TYR A 600 30.21 -33.66 1.46
CA TYR A 600 29.47 -34.70 0.78
C TYR A 600 30.39 -35.50 -0.17
N SER A 601 30.57 -36.77 0.14
CA SER A 601 31.28 -37.73 -0.70
C SER A 601 30.26 -38.62 -1.39
N ALA A 602 29.95 -38.33 -2.65
CA ALA A 602 28.99 -39.10 -3.44
C ALA A 602 29.34 -40.60 -3.41
N SER A 603 28.49 -41.38 -2.72
CA SER A 603 28.61 -42.83 -2.73
C SER A 603 28.34 -43.35 -4.15
N LYS A 604 29.05 -44.41 -4.56
CA LYS A 604 28.84 -44.97 -5.90
C LYS A 604 27.38 -45.40 -6.05
N LEU A 605 26.69 -44.84 -7.05
CA LEU A 605 25.39 -45.31 -7.53
C LEU A 605 25.38 -46.84 -7.63
N ALA A 606 24.69 -47.48 -6.69
CA ALA A 606 24.63 -48.93 -6.63
C ALA A 606 23.88 -49.46 -7.86
N SER A 607 24.47 -50.45 -8.53
CA SER A 607 23.97 -50.99 -9.80
C SER A 607 22.54 -51.53 -9.69
N LYS A 608 21.72 -51.27 -10.72
CA LYS A 608 20.35 -51.81 -10.89
C LYS A 608 20.28 -53.31 -10.52
N SER A 609 19.73 -53.61 -9.34
CA SER A 609 19.34 -54.98 -8.97
C SER A 609 17.91 -55.25 -9.40
N LYS A 610 17.64 -56.45 -9.95
CA LYS A 610 16.32 -56.82 -10.46
C LYS A 610 15.40 -57.21 -9.30
N ILE A 611 14.35 -56.42 -9.07
CA ILE A 611 13.27 -56.83 -8.15
C ILE A 611 12.56 -58.04 -8.76
N LYS A 612 12.63 -59.18 -8.08
CA LYS A 612 11.74 -60.33 -8.26
C LYS A 612 10.95 -60.54 -6.97
N ASN A 613 9.70 -60.98 -7.11
CA ASN A 613 8.73 -61.02 -6.02
C ASN A 613 9.19 -61.84 -4.80
N SER A 614 9.05 -61.26 -3.60
CA SER A 614 8.99 -62.00 -2.34
C SER A 614 7.98 -61.36 -1.37
N GLN A 615 6.70 -61.66 -1.55
CA GLN A 615 5.68 -61.38 -0.54
C GLN A 615 5.94 -62.24 0.71
N ARG A 616 6.50 -61.67 1.80
CA ARG A 616 6.37 -62.10 3.23
C ARG A 616 7.36 -61.35 4.14
N ALA A 617 7.03 -60.13 4.59
CA ALA A 617 7.78 -59.46 5.68
C ALA A 617 7.07 -58.27 6.39
N ASN A 618 5.75 -58.05 6.24
CA ASN A 618 5.11 -56.77 6.65
C ASN A 618 4.10 -56.85 7.82
N ASN A 619 4.27 -57.78 8.76
CA ASN A 619 3.40 -57.90 9.95
C ASN A 619 4.02 -57.37 11.26
N ASN A 620 5.28 -56.92 11.27
CA ASN A 620 6.01 -56.66 12.52
C ASN A 620 6.24 -55.17 12.87
N VAL A 621 6.15 -54.23 11.92
CA VAL A 621 6.44 -52.80 12.20
C VAL A 621 5.52 -52.23 13.28
N ALA A 622 4.22 -52.53 13.20
CA ALA A 622 3.22 -52.11 14.19
C ALA A 622 3.44 -52.68 15.61
N ASN A 623 4.13 -53.82 15.73
CA ASN A 623 4.42 -54.47 17.02
C ASN A 623 5.72 -53.99 17.68
N THR A 624 6.60 -53.30 16.94
CA THR A 624 7.88 -52.79 17.47
C THR A 624 7.73 -51.43 18.14
N ILE A 625 6.93 -50.52 17.56
CA ILE A 625 6.70 -49.17 18.12
C ILE A 625 5.94 -49.22 19.46
N LEU A 626 5.13 -50.25 19.67
CA LEU A 626 4.31 -50.45 20.88
C LEU A 626 5.04 -51.15 22.05
N ARG A 627 6.38 -51.22 22.07
CA ARG A 627 7.15 -51.95 23.09
C ARG A 627 8.17 -51.15 23.90
N SER A 628 8.24 -49.84 23.75
CA SER A 628 9.00 -48.95 24.65
C SER A 628 8.18 -48.58 25.89
N SER A 629 8.12 -49.52 26.85
CA SER A 629 7.80 -49.28 28.28
C SER A 629 6.72 -48.24 28.62
N GLN A 630 5.44 -48.57 28.37
CA GLN A 630 4.32 -47.98 29.11
C GLN A 630 3.42 -49.09 29.69
N THR A 631 3.33 -49.15 31.02
CA THR A 631 2.35 -49.98 31.73
C THR A 631 1.01 -49.23 31.76
N VAL A 632 0.12 -49.52 30.80
CA VAL A 632 -1.22 -48.91 30.74
C VAL A 632 -1.96 -49.18 32.06
N PRO A 633 -2.41 -48.16 32.80
CA PRO A 633 -3.08 -48.36 34.09
C PRO A 633 -4.39 -49.14 33.97
N ALA A 634 -4.77 -49.86 35.02
CA ALA A 634 -6.02 -50.61 35.05
C ALA A 634 -7.24 -49.67 34.88
N GLY A 635 -8.10 -49.97 33.91
CA GLY A 635 -9.25 -49.12 33.55
C GLY A 635 -8.94 -48.01 32.54
N PHE A 636 -7.74 -48.00 31.94
CA PHE A 636 -7.37 -47.13 30.82
C PHE A 636 -7.07 -47.95 29.56
N ILE A 637 -7.27 -47.30 28.42
CA ILE A 637 -6.94 -47.80 27.08
C ILE A 637 -6.02 -46.76 26.43
N SER A 638 -4.88 -47.21 25.90
CA SER A 638 -3.91 -46.40 25.17
C SER A 638 -3.89 -46.81 23.70
N GLY A 639 -3.40 -45.93 22.83
CA GLY A 639 -3.25 -46.28 21.42
C GLY A 639 -2.59 -45.22 20.56
N ILE A 640 -2.55 -45.49 19.26
CA ILE A 640 -2.06 -44.58 18.22
C ILE A 640 -3.05 -44.53 17.05
N VAL A 641 -3.33 -43.32 16.56
CA VAL A 641 -4.15 -43.08 15.36
C VAL A 641 -3.23 -42.73 14.19
N LEU A 642 -3.42 -43.42 13.07
CA LEU A 642 -2.62 -43.30 11.85
C LEU A 642 -3.53 -43.02 10.64
N ASP A 643 -2.93 -42.55 9.55
CA ASP A 643 -3.57 -42.38 8.24
C ASP A 643 -3.56 -43.69 7.39
N GLY A 644 -3.90 -43.57 6.11
CA GLY A 644 -3.76 -44.66 5.14
C GLY A 644 -2.30 -45.10 4.92
N ASN A 645 -1.38 -44.14 4.88
CA ASN A 645 0.04 -44.33 4.57
C ASN A 645 0.88 -44.86 5.76
N SER A 646 0.30 -44.90 6.98
CA SER A 646 0.90 -45.25 8.27
C SER A 646 1.64 -44.11 9.02
N GLN A 647 1.42 -42.85 8.64
CA GLN A 647 1.86 -41.68 9.39
C GLN A 647 0.92 -41.41 10.58
N PRO A 648 1.40 -40.82 11.70
CA PRO A 648 0.57 -40.45 12.83
C PRO A 648 -0.37 -39.27 12.52
N LEU A 649 -1.55 -39.28 13.13
CA LEU A 649 -2.54 -38.20 13.03
C LEU A 649 -2.66 -37.45 14.37
N PRO A 650 -2.01 -36.28 14.53
CA PRO A 650 -2.08 -35.47 15.75
C PRO A 650 -3.36 -34.61 15.79
N GLY A 651 -3.97 -34.47 16.97
CA GLY A 651 -5.26 -33.78 17.14
C GLY A 651 -6.51 -34.57 16.72
N ALA A 652 -6.38 -35.86 16.36
CA ALA A 652 -7.52 -36.75 16.14
C ALA A 652 -8.29 -36.94 17.45
N SER A 653 -9.62 -36.81 17.40
CA SER A 653 -10.51 -36.87 18.57
C SER A 653 -11.05 -38.28 18.77
N ILE A 654 -10.90 -38.85 19.98
CA ILE A 654 -11.40 -40.16 20.39
C ILE A 654 -12.47 -39.95 21.46
N ILE A 655 -13.72 -40.27 21.15
CA ILE A 655 -14.88 -40.12 22.06
C ILE A 655 -15.49 -41.49 22.35
N ILE A 656 -15.83 -41.76 23.62
CA ILE A 656 -16.55 -42.98 24.02
C ILE A 656 -17.97 -42.94 23.46
N ASN A 657 -18.34 -43.95 22.66
CA ASN A 657 -19.64 -43.97 21.98
C ASN A 657 -20.81 -43.98 22.99
N GLY A 658 -21.64 -42.93 22.96
CA GLY A 658 -22.73 -42.71 23.91
C GLY A 658 -22.34 -41.90 25.17
N ARG A 659 -21.16 -41.27 25.21
CA ARG A 659 -20.73 -40.33 26.26
C ARG A 659 -20.13 -39.06 25.67
N SER A 660 -20.02 -38.03 26.50
CA SER A 660 -19.24 -36.80 26.23
C SER A 660 -17.75 -36.93 26.62
N GLU A 661 -17.34 -38.05 27.22
CA GLU A 661 -15.96 -38.31 27.62
C GLU A 661 -15.09 -38.68 26.40
N GLY A 662 -14.02 -37.92 26.18
CA GLY A 662 -13.09 -38.12 25.07
C GLY A 662 -11.71 -37.49 25.31
N VAL A 663 -10.75 -37.79 24.42
CA VAL A 663 -9.38 -37.24 24.40
C VAL A 663 -8.94 -36.97 22.95
N GLN A 664 -7.93 -36.14 22.76
CA GLN A 664 -7.25 -35.97 21.47
C GLN A 664 -5.89 -36.69 21.45
N THR A 665 -5.35 -36.92 20.25
CA THR A 665 -3.99 -37.43 20.06
C THR A 665 -2.91 -36.36 20.20
N ASP A 666 -1.75 -36.75 20.74
CA ASP A 666 -0.53 -35.94 20.76
C ASP A 666 0.18 -35.87 19.38
N PHE A 667 1.32 -35.17 19.33
CA PHE A 667 2.13 -35.01 18.11
C PHE A 667 2.61 -36.33 17.48
N ASP A 668 2.74 -37.40 18.27
CA ASP A 668 3.07 -38.75 17.76
C ASP A 668 1.81 -39.56 17.36
N GLY A 669 0.64 -38.92 17.33
CA GLY A 669 -0.65 -39.55 17.08
C GLY A 669 -1.14 -40.45 18.22
N LYS A 670 -0.54 -40.39 19.41
CA LYS A 670 -0.84 -41.28 20.54
C LYS A 670 -1.93 -40.71 21.44
N PHE A 671 -2.70 -41.58 22.09
CA PHE A 671 -3.71 -41.20 23.08
C PHE A 671 -3.75 -42.16 24.26
N THR A 672 -4.35 -41.73 25.37
CA THR A 672 -4.74 -42.59 26.50
C THR A 672 -6.03 -42.08 27.13
N ILE A 673 -7.03 -42.94 27.28
CA ILE A 673 -8.37 -42.60 27.77
C ILE A 673 -8.83 -43.61 28.85
N LYS A 674 -9.56 -43.13 29.85
CA LYS A 674 -10.15 -43.97 30.90
C LYS A 674 -11.43 -44.62 30.36
N ALA A 675 -11.41 -45.93 30.12
CA ALA A 675 -12.51 -46.65 29.47
C ALA A 675 -12.57 -48.14 29.89
N PRO A 676 -13.77 -48.73 30.05
CA PRO A 676 -13.93 -50.18 30.19
C PRO A 676 -13.39 -50.96 28.99
N GLN A 677 -13.03 -52.23 29.17
CA GLN A 677 -12.79 -53.16 28.05
C GLN A 677 -14.08 -53.41 27.25
N ASN A 678 -13.96 -53.71 25.96
CA ASN A 678 -15.07 -53.76 24.99
C ASN A 678 -15.80 -52.42 24.80
N THR A 679 -15.14 -51.29 25.08
CA THR A 679 -15.66 -49.95 24.74
C THR A 679 -15.54 -49.70 23.23
N ILE A 680 -16.59 -49.11 22.66
CA ILE A 680 -16.58 -48.58 21.30
C ILE A 680 -16.19 -47.11 21.34
N PHE A 681 -15.15 -46.74 20.59
CA PHE A 681 -14.81 -45.35 20.31
C PHE A 681 -15.41 -44.90 18.97
N ASN A 682 -15.88 -43.66 18.92
CA ASN A 682 -15.96 -42.89 17.68
C ASN A 682 -14.66 -42.07 17.56
N ILE A 683 -13.97 -42.14 16.43
CA ILE A 683 -12.77 -41.35 16.16
C ILE A 683 -13.05 -40.43 14.97
N THR A 684 -12.76 -39.14 15.13
CA THR A 684 -12.92 -38.11 14.08
C THR A 684 -11.65 -37.30 13.91
N TYR A 685 -11.34 -36.98 12.65
CA TYR A 685 -10.27 -36.05 12.27
C TYR A 685 -10.67 -35.34 10.97
N ILE A 686 -10.22 -34.10 10.79
CA ILE A 686 -10.62 -33.28 9.64
C ILE A 686 -10.00 -33.88 8.37
N GLY A 687 -10.81 -34.03 7.31
CA GLY A 687 -10.41 -34.70 6.06
C GLY A 687 -10.51 -36.24 6.06
N PHE A 688 -10.95 -36.88 7.14
CA PHE A 688 -11.02 -38.35 7.27
C PHE A 688 -12.44 -38.86 7.57
N GLU A 689 -12.74 -40.09 7.13
CA GLU A 689 -13.98 -40.81 7.46
C GLU A 689 -14.08 -41.08 8.98
N PRO A 690 -15.18 -40.71 9.66
CA PRO A 690 -15.39 -41.04 11.08
C PRO A 690 -15.38 -42.55 11.35
N ALA A 691 -14.40 -43.02 12.11
CA ALA A 691 -14.21 -44.45 12.37
C ALA A 691 -14.88 -44.89 13.68
N ARG A 692 -15.59 -46.03 13.65
CA ARG A 692 -16.03 -46.75 14.86
C ARG A 692 -15.14 -47.94 15.14
N VAL A 693 -14.44 -47.90 16.27
CA VAL A 693 -13.50 -48.95 16.69
C VAL A 693 -13.96 -49.56 18.00
N ASN A 694 -14.19 -50.88 18.00
CA ASN A 694 -14.47 -51.65 19.21
C ASN A 694 -13.14 -52.17 19.80
N VAL A 695 -12.78 -51.71 21.00
CA VAL A 695 -11.55 -52.12 21.67
C VAL A 695 -11.80 -53.35 22.52
N GLY A 696 -11.28 -54.50 22.07
CA GLY A 696 -11.40 -55.77 22.79
C GLY A 696 -10.60 -55.84 24.10
N ARG A 697 -10.20 -57.05 24.51
CA ARG A 697 -9.51 -57.31 25.79
C ARG A 697 -8.08 -56.73 25.91
N ASN A 698 -7.55 -56.11 24.85
CA ASN A 698 -6.22 -55.48 24.87
C ASN A 698 -6.37 -53.97 25.09
N ASN A 699 -5.79 -53.45 26.17
CA ASN A 699 -5.79 -52.02 26.50
C ASN A 699 -4.82 -51.18 25.62
N LEU A 700 -4.38 -51.71 24.48
CA LEU A 700 -3.41 -51.09 23.58
C LEU A 700 -3.83 -51.29 22.12
N VAL A 701 -4.04 -50.20 21.38
CA VAL A 701 -4.74 -50.20 20.08
C VAL A 701 -3.96 -49.40 19.02
N SER A 702 -3.93 -49.89 17.79
CA SER A 702 -3.57 -49.07 16.62
C SER A 702 -4.80 -48.89 15.75
N ILE A 703 -5.12 -47.64 15.43
CA ILE A 703 -6.29 -47.22 14.66
C ILE A 703 -5.79 -46.62 13.35
N ARG A 704 -6.42 -46.95 12.23
CA ARG A 704 -6.20 -46.29 10.95
C ARG A 704 -7.49 -45.62 10.50
N LEU A 705 -7.43 -44.31 10.27
CA LEU A 705 -8.49 -43.59 9.59
C LEU A 705 -8.33 -43.72 8.07
N ARG A 706 -9.42 -43.51 7.33
CA ARG A 706 -9.41 -43.42 5.87
C ARG A 706 -9.61 -41.98 5.47
N GLU A 707 -8.81 -41.51 4.51
CA GLU A 707 -9.00 -40.20 3.89
C GLU A 707 -10.40 -40.15 3.25
N ASN A 708 -11.13 -39.05 3.49
CA ASN A 708 -12.46 -38.89 2.92
C ASN A 708 -12.33 -38.49 1.44
N SER A 709 -12.40 -39.50 0.56
CA SER A 709 -12.32 -39.32 -0.90
C SER A 709 -13.55 -38.66 -1.53
N GLN A 710 -14.56 -38.27 -0.75
CA GLN A 710 -15.62 -37.37 -1.21
C GLN A 710 -15.20 -35.92 -0.95
N THR A 711 -15.22 -35.10 -2.01
CA THR A 711 -15.17 -33.64 -1.91
C THR A 711 -16.22 -33.18 -0.91
N LEU A 712 -15.80 -32.51 0.16
CA LEU A 712 -16.72 -31.81 1.05
C LEU A 712 -17.38 -30.68 0.27
N SER A 713 -18.62 -30.91 -0.16
CA SER A 713 -19.56 -29.83 -0.47
C SER A 713 -19.82 -29.09 0.84
N GLU A 714 -19.02 -28.07 1.12
CA GLU A 714 -19.22 -27.25 2.30
C GLU A 714 -20.54 -26.48 2.16
N VAL A 715 -21.57 -26.97 2.86
CA VAL A 715 -22.78 -26.20 3.11
C VAL A 715 -22.44 -25.15 4.16
N VAL A 716 -21.76 -24.10 3.71
CA VAL A 716 -21.82 -22.81 4.41
C VAL A 716 -23.29 -22.42 4.41
N THR A 717 -23.86 -22.13 5.58
CA THR A 717 -25.23 -21.64 5.70
C THR A 717 -25.30 -20.18 5.26
N ILE A 718 -25.06 -19.93 3.97
CA ILE A 718 -25.23 -18.63 3.33
C ILE A 718 -26.72 -18.27 3.42
N ALA A 719 -27.02 -17.09 3.95
CA ALA A 719 -28.35 -16.51 3.88
C ALA A 719 -28.64 -16.05 2.43
N GLY A 720 -28.97 -17.02 1.57
CA GLY A 720 -29.61 -16.86 0.26
C GLY A 720 -29.03 -15.85 -0.72
N TYR A 721 -28.09 -16.29 -1.57
CA TYR A 721 -28.04 -15.85 -2.98
C TYR A 721 -27.76 -17.06 -3.90
N GLU A 722 -28.32 -17.03 -5.11
CA GLU A 722 -28.32 -18.17 -6.02
C GLU A 722 -26.99 -18.39 -6.74
N THR A 723 -26.71 -19.64 -7.13
CA THR A 723 -25.37 -20.05 -7.58
C THR A 723 -25.14 -19.79 -9.07
N ILE A 724 -24.43 -18.71 -9.40
CA ILE A 724 -23.80 -18.53 -10.70
C ILE A 724 -22.38 -19.12 -10.64
N LYS A 725 -21.97 -19.90 -11.66
CA LYS A 725 -20.58 -20.34 -11.81
C LYS A 725 -19.72 -19.16 -12.27
N GLY A 726 -19.07 -18.49 -11.32
CA GLY A 726 -18.12 -17.42 -11.60
C GLY A 726 -16.82 -17.92 -12.24
N ASP A 727 -16.32 -17.14 -13.21
CA ASP A 727 -14.99 -17.30 -13.80
C ASP A 727 -13.96 -16.53 -12.92
N PRO A 728 -12.79 -17.10 -12.56
CA PRO A 728 -11.77 -16.38 -11.79
C PRO A 728 -11.14 -15.18 -12.51
N ASP A 729 -11.37 -14.97 -13.82
CA ASP A 729 -11.02 -13.73 -14.54
C ASP A 729 -12.06 -12.58 -14.32
N ALA A 730 -13.00 -12.73 -13.38
CA ALA A 730 -14.04 -11.74 -13.07
C ALA A 730 -13.46 -10.36 -12.66
N VAL A 731 -13.65 -9.38 -13.54
CA VAL A 731 -13.37 -7.96 -13.31
C VAL A 731 -14.27 -7.42 -12.19
N LEU A 732 -13.72 -6.55 -11.32
CA LEU A 732 -14.50 -5.67 -10.45
C LEU A 732 -15.29 -4.66 -11.30
N THR A 733 -16.46 -5.07 -11.79
CA THR A 733 -17.42 -4.17 -12.41
C THR A 733 -18.08 -3.33 -11.33
N ILE A 734 -17.62 -2.09 -11.18
CA ILE A 734 -18.37 -1.05 -10.47
C ILE A 734 -19.62 -0.75 -11.31
N ASP A 735 -20.81 -0.82 -10.71
CA ASP A 735 -22.07 -0.57 -11.41
C ASP A 735 -22.14 0.83 -12.03
N GLU A 736 -22.47 0.91 -13.33
CA GLU A 736 -22.85 2.18 -13.94
C GLU A 736 -24.27 2.59 -13.50
N PRO A 737 -24.53 3.88 -13.24
CA PRO A 737 -25.83 4.36 -12.80
C PRO A 737 -26.85 4.38 -13.96
N VAL A 738 -27.57 3.28 -14.17
CA VAL A 738 -28.63 3.17 -15.18
C VAL A 738 -29.83 4.05 -14.80
N GLY A 739 -29.83 5.28 -15.33
CA GLY A 739 -30.97 6.19 -15.26
C GLY A 739 -32.06 5.87 -16.30
N SER A 740 -33.31 6.15 -15.91
CA SER A 740 -34.56 6.09 -16.71
C SER A 740 -35.23 4.72 -16.91
N GLY A 741 -36.15 4.41 -15.99
CA GLY A 741 -37.24 3.44 -16.14
C GLY A 741 -38.42 3.89 -15.28
N THR A 742 -39.64 3.89 -15.83
CA THR A 742 -40.85 4.40 -15.13
C THR A 742 -41.41 3.40 -14.15
N ALA A 743 -41.72 3.83 -12.92
CA ALA A 743 -42.36 3.00 -11.92
C ALA A 743 -43.84 2.73 -12.25
N VAL A 744 -44.26 1.47 -12.06
CA VAL A 744 -45.65 1.05 -11.88
C VAL A 744 -45.64 0.04 -10.73
N ALA A 745 -46.57 0.16 -9.78
CA ALA A 745 -46.66 -0.72 -8.61
C ALA A 745 -47.85 -1.68 -8.72
N VAL A 746 -47.68 -2.89 -8.17
CA VAL A 746 -48.74 -3.81 -7.73
C VAL A 746 -48.23 -4.51 -6.45
N GLU A 747 -49.16 -4.93 -5.59
CA GLU A 747 -48.94 -5.37 -4.21
C GLU A 747 -48.60 -6.87 -4.04
N GLU A 748 -48.10 -7.21 -2.84
CA GLU A 748 -48.32 -8.41 -1.98
C GLU A 748 -48.80 -9.74 -2.65
N ASP A 749 -48.31 -10.96 -2.33
CA ASP A 749 -48.46 -11.61 -1.02
C ASP A 749 -48.19 -13.14 -1.04
N ASN A 750 -47.66 -13.64 0.09
CA ASN A 750 -47.82 -14.94 0.78
C ASN A 750 -47.91 -16.36 0.10
N ASN A 751 -46.88 -17.16 0.44
CA ASN A 751 -46.95 -18.47 1.17
C ASN A 751 -47.28 -19.85 0.53
N VAL A 752 -46.23 -20.70 0.54
CA VAL A 752 -46.12 -22.07 1.12
C VAL A 752 -47.27 -23.11 0.95
N TYR A 753 -47.02 -24.23 0.25
CA TYR A 753 -46.82 -25.57 0.87
C TYR A 753 -46.49 -26.70 -0.14
N ASN A 754 -45.82 -27.75 0.34
CA ASN A 754 -45.55 -29.00 -0.38
C ASN A 754 -46.82 -29.89 -0.47
N MET A 755 -46.96 -30.70 -1.52
CA MET A 755 -46.93 -32.18 -1.46
C MET A 755 -47.30 -32.87 -2.80
N THR A 756 -46.57 -33.95 -3.10
CA THR A 756 -46.80 -34.93 -4.19
C THR A 756 -47.57 -36.16 -3.68
N PRO A 757 -47.97 -37.14 -4.52
CA PRO A 757 -48.40 -37.07 -5.94
C PRO A 757 -49.69 -37.90 -6.23
N GLN A 758 -50.34 -37.70 -7.38
CA GLN A 758 -50.98 -38.82 -8.10
C GLN A 758 -51.14 -38.55 -9.61
N ASP A 759 -51.29 -39.62 -10.39
CA ASP A 759 -51.29 -39.66 -11.85
C ASP A 759 -52.64 -40.16 -12.39
N ASN A 760 -53.27 -39.44 -13.35
CA ASN A 760 -53.67 -40.00 -14.66
C ASN A 760 -54.43 -39.03 -15.60
N SER A 761 -54.22 -39.26 -16.91
CA SER A 761 -55.07 -38.88 -18.07
C SER A 761 -55.15 -37.41 -18.55
N ALA A 762 -55.01 -37.25 -19.88
CA ALA A 762 -55.21 -36.02 -20.69
C ALA A 762 -56.55 -36.10 -21.47
N PRO A 763 -56.94 -35.21 -22.44
CA PRO A 763 -56.30 -35.13 -23.79
C PRO A 763 -56.44 -33.77 -24.57
N VAL A 764 -56.12 -33.79 -25.89
CA VAL A 764 -56.52 -32.85 -26.99
C VAL A 764 -55.74 -31.52 -27.17
N ILE A 765 -55.57 -30.93 -28.38
CA ILE A 765 -54.86 -31.36 -29.62
C ILE A 765 -54.81 -30.20 -30.68
N THR A 766 -53.62 -29.96 -31.24
CA THR A 766 -53.23 -29.41 -32.57
C THR A 766 -53.99 -28.26 -33.29
N GLU A 767 -53.24 -27.24 -33.76
CA GLU A 767 -53.47 -26.54 -35.05
C GLU A 767 -52.13 -26.14 -35.74
N LEU A 768 -52.14 -25.48 -36.93
CA LEU A 768 -51.01 -25.45 -37.90
C LEU A 768 -50.62 -24.07 -38.45
N LYS A 769 -49.32 -23.84 -38.78
CA LYS A 769 -48.80 -23.54 -40.16
C LYS A 769 -47.31 -23.15 -40.25
N ASP A 770 -46.74 -23.29 -41.45
CA ASP A 770 -45.30 -23.31 -41.76
C ASP A 770 -44.65 -21.96 -42.10
N LYS A 771 -43.32 -21.86 -41.84
CA LYS A 771 -42.29 -21.78 -42.91
C LYS A 771 -40.84 -21.74 -42.38
N LYS A 772 -39.98 -22.65 -42.91
CA LYS A 772 -38.51 -22.51 -43.16
C LYS A 772 -37.58 -22.17 -41.98
N VAL A 773 -36.40 -22.76 -41.76
CA VAL A 773 -35.69 -24.02 -42.11
C VAL A 773 -34.70 -24.18 -40.93
N GLY A 774 -34.39 -25.32 -40.33
CA GLY A 774 -34.70 -26.71 -40.67
C GLY A 774 -33.55 -27.58 -40.16
N SER A 775 -33.50 -27.80 -38.85
CA SER A 775 -32.48 -28.62 -38.17
C SER A 775 -32.99 -30.06 -37.99
N GLU A 776 -32.40 -31.02 -38.69
CA GLU A 776 -32.69 -32.44 -38.46
C GLU A 776 -31.78 -33.05 -37.39
N VAL A 777 -32.41 -33.71 -36.41
CA VAL A 777 -31.83 -34.85 -35.71
C VAL A 777 -32.89 -35.95 -35.75
N VAL A 778 -32.61 -37.03 -36.49
CA VAL A 778 -33.45 -38.23 -36.53
C VAL A 778 -32.59 -39.43 -36.13
N VAL A 779 -33.24 -40.36 -35.43
CA VAL A 779 -32.62 -41.45 -34.67
C VAL A 779 -32.98 -42.79 -35.31
N VAL A 780 -32.07 -43.76 -35.26
CA VAL A 780 -32.30 -45.16 -34.82
C VAL A 780 -30.96 -45.89 -34.82
N ALA A 781 -30.79 -46.81 -33.86
CA ALA A 781 -29.56 -47.54 -33.63
C ALA A 781 -29.66 -49.00 -34.09
N ASP A 782 -28.50 -49.65 -34.28
CA ASP A 782 -28.33 -51.07 -33.97
C ASP A 782 -26.84 -51.36 -33.64
N GLY A 783 -26.52 -52.55 -33.08
CA GLY A 783 -25.14 -53.08 -33.17
C GLY A 783 -24.23 -53.16 -31.93
N ILE A 784 -24.75 -53.59 -30.77
CA ILE A 784 -24.08 -54.56 -29.86
C ILE A 784 -22.79 -54.17 -29.07
N GLN A 785 -22.97 -54.11 -27.74
CA GLN A 785 -22.06 -54.47 -26.61
C GLN A 785 -20.67 -53.84 -26.37
N ARG A 786 -20.46 -53.44 -25.10
CA ARG A 786 -19.14 -53.28 -24.47
C ARG A 786 -18.61 -54.61 -23.91
N LYS A 787 -17.36 -54.97 -24.23
CA LYS A 787 -16.44 -55.65 -23.28
C LYS A 787 -14.98 -55.45 -23.69
N ARG A 788 -14.15 -55.21 -22.67
CA ARG A 788 -12.66 -55.22 -22.53
C ARG A 788 -11.86 -55.72 -23.77
N ASP A 789 -10.72 -55.13 -24.14
CA ASP A 789 -9.50 -55.19 -23.31
C ASP A 789 -8.37 -54.19 -23.69
N LEU A 790 -7.43 -54.04 -22.76
CA LEU A 790 -5.99 -53.71 -22.92
C LEU A 790 -5.51 -52.76 -24.04
N VAL A 791 -5.10 -51.54 -23.65
CA VAL A 791 -3.89 -50.90 -24.19
C VAL A 791 -3.08 -50.29 -23.05
N GLY A 792 -1.78 -50.59 -23.01
CA GLY A 792 -0.79 -49.90 -22.20
C GLY A 792 0.60 -50.24 -22.70
N VAL A 793 1.43 -49.23 -22.98
CA VAL A 793 2.83 -49.38 -23.38
C VAL A 793 3.66 -48.30 -22.67
N SER A 794 4.79 -48.70 -22.11
CA SER A 794 5.70 -47.86 -21.31
C SER A 794 6.77 -47.16 -22.15
N ALA A 795 7.40 -46.14 -21.58
CA ALA A 795 8.52 -45.44 -22.21
C ALA A 795 9.88 -46.17 -22.08
N GLU A 796 10.69 -46.08 -23.12
CA GLU A 796 12.14 -46.32 -23.17
C GLU A 796 12.73 -45.40 -24.26
N SER A 797 14.02 -45.04 -24.32
CA SER A 797 15.08 -44.87 -23.32
C SER A 797 16.25 -44.18 -24.03
N ALA A 798 16.60 -42.93 -23.70
CA ALA A 798 17.70 -42.22 -24.37
C ALA A 798 19.07 -42.67 -23.84
N VAL A 799 19.82 -43.43 -24.65
CA VAL A 799 21.16 -43.91 -24.29
C VAL A 799 22.22 -42.89 -24.71
N LYS A 800 22.97 -42.36 -23.73
CA LYS A 800 24.28 -41.74 -24.00
C LYS A 800 25.30 -42.84 -24.26
N ASN A 801 26.04 -42.75 -25.35
CA ASN A 801 27.26 -43.53 -25.53
C ASN A 801 28.44 -42.58 -25.83
N LYS A 802 29.60 -42.86 -25.24
CA LYS A 802 30.88 -42.23 -25.54
C LYS A 802 31.86 -43.34 -25.93
N ASP A 803 32.86 -42.93 -26.71
CA ASP A 803 34.09 -43.64 -27.08
C ASP A 803 34.06 -44.43 -28.40
N ALA A 804 35.27 -44.68 -28.90
CA ALA A 804 35.64 -45.45 -30.10
C ALA A 804 35.12 -44.92 -31.46
N VAL A 805 35.85 -43.95 -32.01
CA VAL A 805 36.06 -43.87 -33.46
C VAL A 805 36.81 -45.14 -33.90
N GLN A 806 36.15 -46.07 -34.59
CA GLN A 806 36.75 -46.89 -35.66
C GLN A 806 35.70 -47.74 -36.41
N ASP A 807 35.96 -47.92 -37.71
CA ASP A 807 35.56 -49.01 -38.61
C ASP A 807 34.09 -49.51 -38.62
N ILE A 808 33.39 -49.25 -39.75
CA ILE A 808 32.88 -50.25 -40.73
C ILE A 808 31.79 -49.67 -41.63
N LYS A 809 32.10 -49.57 -42.94
CA LYS A 809 31.25 -49.82 -44.12
C LYS A 809 32.21 -50.12 -45.30
N PRO A 810 31.87 -50.90 -46.37
CA PRO A 810 30.52 -51.26 -46.83
C PRO A 810 30.30 -52.73 -47.34
N GLU A 811 29.32 -53.43 -46.73
CA GLU A 811 28.01 -53.78 -47.33
C GLU A 811 27.87 -54.59 -48.67
N VAL A 812 26.65 -55.09 -48.94
CA VAL A 812 26.10 -55.65 -50.21
C VAL A 812 26.62 -57.05 -50.65
N ALA A 813 25.80 -58.08 -50.91
CA ALA A 813 24.42 -58.38 -50.53
C ALA A 813 24.25 -59.93 -50.51
N GLY A 814 23.47 -60.55 -49.61
CA GLY A 814 22.50 -59.94 -48.70
C GLY A 814 22.64 -60.08 -47.17
N GLN A 815 23.63 -60.62 -46.44
CA GLN A 815 24.94 -61.25 -46.71
C GLN A 815 25.93 -60.52 -47.64
N VAL A 816 27.09 -61.15 -47.88
CA VAL A 816 28.21 -60.77 -48.78
C VAL A 816 28.72 -59.31 -48.63
N VAL A 817 29.83 -58.99 -49.29
CA VAL A 817 30.46 -57.67 -49.33
C VAL A 817 30.80 -57.31 -50.78
N LYS A 818 30.32 -56.14 -51.23
CA LYS A 818 30.50 -55.51 -52.53
C LYS A 818 30.05 -54.04 -52.49
N THR A 819 30.73 -53.28 -51.65
CA THR A 819 31.62 -52.20 -52.13
C THR A 819 31.56 -51.90 -53.63
N ILE A 820 31.25 -50.65 -53.96
CA ILE A 820 31.97 -49.76 -54.90
C ILE A 820 31.43 -48.37 -54.56
N GLN A 821 32.23 -47.48 -53.98
CA GLN A 821 33.24 -46.63 -54.63
C GLN A 821 32.65 -45.72 -55.72
N ASN A 822 33.28 -44.56 -55.86
CA ASN A 822 33.03 -43.53 -56.85
C ASN A 822 32.50 -44.07 -58.19
N GLU A 823 31.31 -43.62 -58.60
CA GLU A 823 31.28 -42.61 -59.65
C GLU A 823 29.96 -41.81 -59.66
N THR A 824 30.04 -40.65 -60.30
CA THR A 824 29.00 -39.62 -60.33
C THR A 824 27.73 -40.07 -61.03
N ASN A 825 26.58 -39.99 -60.36
CA ASN A 825 25.29 -39.82 -61.04
C ASN A 825 24.34 -38.91 -60.23
N LEU A 826 24.47 -37.61 -60.51
CA LEU A 826 23.37 -36.66 -60.37
C LEU A 826 22.41 -36.88 -61.53
N ASP A 827 21.23 -37.44 -61.26
CA ASP A 827 20.02 -37.22 -62.06
C ASP A 827 18.82 -37.29 -61.10
N ARG A 828 18.26 -36.13 -60.73
CA ARG A 828 17.27 -35.30 -61.47
C ARG A 828 15.84 -35.70 -61.10
N GLY A 829 15.21 -34.87 -60.27
CA GLY A 829 13.86 -35.10 -59.73
C GLY A 829 13.12 -33.81 -59.37
N TYR A 830 13.64 -33.02 -58.42
CA TYR A 830 13.08 -31.68 -58.12
C TYR A 830 14.04 -30.70 -57.40
N LEU A 831 15.32 -30.68 -57.79
CA LEU A 831 16.29 -29.66 -57.35
C LEU A 831 17.06 -29.08 -58.54
N ALA A 832 16.59 -27.94 -59.04
CA ALA A 832 17.30 -27.05 -59.94
C ALA A 832 17.01 -25.61 -59.47
N GLY A 833 18.06 -24.80 -59.30
CA GLY A 833 18.01 -23.49 -58.63
C GLY A 833 18.74 -23.50 -57.28
N ASP A 834 19.52 -22.45 -57.02
CA ASP A 834 20.66 -22.39 -56.09
C ASP A 834 20.49 -22.88 -54.64
N SER A 835 21.62 -23.40 -54.13
CA SER A 835 22.08 -23.35 -52.72
C SER A 835 21.05 -23.59 -51.61
N LYS A 836 20.35 -24.73 -51.63
CA LYS A 836 19.51 -25.19 -50.50
C LYS A 836 20.31 -25.87 -49.38
N LYS A 837 21.31 -25.16 -48.82
CA LYS A 837 21.92 -25.55 -47.53
C LYS A 837 20.92 -25.26 -46.39
N PRO A 838 20.86 -26.10 -45.33
CA PRO A 838 20.17 -25.74 -44.10
C PRO A 838 20.95 -24.61 -43.39
N LEU A 839 20.25 -23.78 -42.63
CA LEU A 839 20.84 -22.65 -41.92
C LEU A 839 21.59 -23.15 -40.67
N ILE A 840 22.91 -23.01 -40.64
CA ILE A 840 23.71 -23.38 -39.47
C ILE A 840 23.78 -22.17 -38.53
N ILE A 841 23.54 -22.42 -37.24
CA ILE A 841 23.62 -21.44 -36.16
C ILE A 841 24.57 -21.99 -35.09
N VAL A 842 25.66 -21.28 -34.80
CA VAL A 842 26.60 -21.65 -33.74
C VAL A 842 26.48 -20.62 -32.60
N ASP A 843 26.16 -21.09 -31.39
CA ASP A 843 25.96 -20.27 -30.18
C ASP A 843 24.98 -19.09 -30.32
N GLY A 844 24.05 -19.18 -31.27
CA GLY A 844 23.05 -18.14 -31.57
C GLY A 844 23.44 -17.18 -32.71
N GLN A 845 24.60 -17.35 -33.33
CA GLN A 845 25.03 -16.58 -34.51
C GLN A 845 24.97 -17.43 -35.78
N PHE A 846 24.67 -16.82 -36.93
CA PHE A 846 24.70 -17.53 -38.22
C PHE A 846 26.13 -17.96 -38.56
N TYR A 847 26.30 -19.20 -38.99
CA TYR A 847 27.60 -19.77 -39.37
C TYR A 847 27.60 -20.09 -40.86
N GLU A 848 28.50 -19.45 -41.61
CA GLU A 848 28.56 -19.55 -43.08
C GLU A 848 29.60 -20.58 -43.57
N GLY A 849 30.35 -21.20 -42.66
CA GLY A 849 31.23 -22.35 -42.93
C GLY A 849 30.45 -23.67 -43.07
N GLU A 850 31.17 -24.77 -43.33
CA GLU A 850 30.57 -26.10 -43.42
C GLU A 850 30.57 -26.82 -42.06
N LEU A 851 29.69 -27.81 -41.89
CA LEU A 851 29.56 -28.55 -40.63
C LEU A 851 30.85 -29.29 -40.22
N THR A 852 31.71 -29.57 -41.20
CA THR A 852 33.04 -30.19 -41.06
C THR A 852 34.10 -29.28 -40.44
N ASP A 853 33.89 -27.97 -40.48
CA ASP A 853 34.85 -26.97 -40.00
C ASP A 853 34.80 -26.84 -38.46
N LEU A 854 33.76 -27.41 -37.85
CA LEU A 854 33.52 -27.45 -36.40
C LEU A 854 34.05 -28.77 -35.82
N LYS A 855 34.98 -28.67 -34.85
CA LYS A 855 35.53 -29.84 -34.16
C LYS A 855 34.47 -30.46 -33.24
N SER A 856 34.30 -31.78 -33.32
CA SER A 856 33.35 -32.52 -32.45
C SER A 856 33.67 -32.36 -30.95
N ASP A 857 34.93 -32.18 -30.58
CA ASP A 857 35.34 -31.90 -29.20
C ASP A 857 34.85 -30.54 -28.67
N ASP A 858 34.60 -29.57 -29.55
CA ASP A 858 34.12 -28.23 -29.19
C ASP A 858 32.58 -28.10 -29.23
N ILE A 859 31.84 -29.15 -29.62
CA ILE A 859 30.36 -29.15 -29.72
C ILE A 859 29.71 -29.75 -28.47
N ASP A 860 28.73 -29.07 -27.85
CA ASP A 860 27.97 -29.58 -26.70
C ASP A 860 26.63 -30.21 -27.14
N THR A 861 25.85 -29.51 -27.97
CA THR A 861 24.59 -30.02 -28.55
C THR A 861 24.46 -29.68 -30.04
N VAL A 862 23.68 -30.50 -30.76
CA VAL A 862 23.26 -30.23 -32.14
C VAL A 862 21.77 -30.53 -32.27
N ASP A 863 20.96 -29.49 -32.42
CA ASP A 863 19.51 -29.58 -32.64
C ASP A 863 19.18 -29.32 -34.12
N VAL A 864 18.36 -30.18 -34.73
CA VAL A 864 17.97 -30.07 -36.15
C VAL A 864 16.48 -29.78 -36.27
N LEU A 865 16.13 -28.52 -36.57
CA LEU A 865 14.76 -28.07 -36.75
C LEU A 865 14.29 -28.36 -38.18
N LYS A 866 13.24 -29.19 -38.27
CA LYS A 866 12.57 -29.59 -39.53
C LYS A 866 11.09 -29.24 -39.59
N ASP A 867 10.53 -28.75 -38.48
CA ASP A 867 9.14 -28.31 -38.36
C ASP A 867 9.02 -26.81 -38.68
N ALA A 868 8.11 -26.45 -39.58
CA ALA A 868 7.79 -25.08 -39.95
C ALA A 868 7.47 -24.19 -38.73
N SER A 869 6.83 -24.73 -37.69
CA SER A 869 6.48 -23.99 -36.47
C SER A 869 7.71 -23.43 -35.74
N ARG A 870 8.83 -24.18 -35.74
CA ARG A 870 10.09 -23.82 -35.08
C ARG A 870 11.09 -23.15 -36.03
N ILE A 871 10.90 -23.31 -37.34
CA ILE A 871 11.72 -22.66 -38.38
C ILE A 871 11.33 -21.18 -38.56
N ALA A 872 10.05 -20.82 -38.34
CA ALA A 872 9.51 -19.48 -38.59
C ALA A 872 10.34 -18.33 -37.97
N THR A 873 10.90 -18.54 -36.78
CA THR A 873 11.78 -17.60 -36.06
C THR A 873 13.00 -17.14 -36.87
N TYR A 874 13.43 -17.92 -37.87
CA TYR A 874 14.61 -17.65 -38.70
C TYR A 874 14.27 -17.16 -40.11
N GLY A 875 12.99 -16.89 -40.38
CA GLY A 875 12.49 -16.34 -41.64
C GLY A 875 12.84 -17.17 -42.87
N SER A 876 12.94 -16.51 -44.04
CA SER A 876 13.22 -17.16 -45.33
C SER A 876 14.57 -17.90 -45.37
N ARG A 877 15.55 -17.51 -44.54
CA ARG A 877 16.85 -18.20 -44.43
C ARG A 877 16.72 -19.61 -43.82
N GLY A 878 15.73 -19.83 -42.94
CA GLY A 878 15.49 -21.13 -42.32
C GLY A 878 14.70 -22.13 -43.19
N ALA A 879 14.22 -21.73 -44.38
CA ALA A 879 13.27 -22.50 -45.18
C ALA A 879 13.75 -23.89 -45.65
N ASN A 880 15.05 -24.17 -45.59
CA ASN A 880 15.64 -25.48 -45.92
C ASN A 880 15.96 -26.33 -44.66
N GLY A 881 15.43 -25.94 -43.50
CA GLY A 881 15.79 -26.47 -42.18
C GLY A 881 16.86 -25.63 -41.49
N VAL A 882 16.94 -25.76 -40.16
CA VAL A 882 17.91 -25.04 -39.31
C VAL A 882 18.66 -26.03 -38.43
N ILE A 883 19.97 -25.91 -38.36
CA ILE A 883 20.85 -26.70 -37.48
C ILE A 883 21.44 -25.76 -36.43
N ILE A 884 21.05 -25.93 -35.18
CA ILE A 884 21.54 -25.15 -34.04
C ILE A 884 22.60 -25.96 -33.32
N ILE A 885 23.77 -25.37 -33.14
CA ILE A 885 24.94 -25.96 -32.51
C ILE A 885 25.29 -25.11 -31.30
N THR A 886 25.27 -25.69 -30.11
CA THR A 886 25.83 -25.06 -28.91
C THR A 886 27.26 -25.53 -28.77
N THR A 887 28.24 -24.63 -28.62
CA THR A 887 29.61 -25.07 -28.34
C THR A 887 29.79 -25.40 -26.86
N LYS A 888 30.80 -26.21 -26.54
CA LYS A 888 31.28 -26.42 -25.17
C LYS A 888 31.97 -25.15 -24.68
N LYS A 889 31.18 -24.12 -24.36
CA LYS A 889 31.63 -22.94 -23.60
C LYS A 889 32.38 -23.43 -22.36
N LYS A 890 33.50 -22.79 -22.02
CA LYS A 890 34.17 -22.98 -20.73
C LYS A 890 33.28 -22.44 -19.61
N SER A 891 32.25 -23.19 -19.23
CA SER A 891 31.29 -22.90 -18.17
C SER A 891 31.91 -23.12 -16.78
N SER A 892 32.98 -22.38 -16.49
CA SER A 892 33.54 -22.28 -15.12
C SER A 892 32.60 -21.57 -14.14
N ASN A 893 31.60 -20.86 -14.66
CA ASN A 893 30.65 -20.08 -13.88
C ASN A 893 29.39 -20.89 -13.59
N SER A 894 28.92 -20.81 -12.35
CA SER A 894 27.54 -21.14 -12.00
C SER A 894 26.58 -20.18 -12.72
N VAL A 895 25.40 -20.66 -13.09
CA VAL A 895 24.39 -19.88 -13.82
C VAL A 895 23.08 -19.89 -13.03
N VAL A 896 22.65 -18.71 -12.59
CA VAL A 896 21.31 -18.50 -12.04
C VAL A 896 20.36 -18.25 -13.21
N GLN A 897 19.25 -18.98 -13.26
CA GLN A 897 18.16 -18.83 -14.22
C GLN A 897 16.90 -18.42 -13.45
N THR A 898 16.44 -17.19 -13.67
CA THR A 898 15.22 -16.68 -13.03
C THR A 898 14.05 -16.72 -14.01
N LYS A 899 12.82 -16.94 -13.51
CA LYS A 899 11.62 -16.84 -14.34
C LYS A 899 11.32 -15.35 -14.59
N SER A 900 11.21 -14.94 -15.86
CA SER A 900 10.73 -13.59 -16.19
C SER A 900 9.28 -13.43 -15.72
N TRP A 901 8.97 -12.28 -15.11
CA TRP A 901 7.61 -11.98 -14.67
C TRP A 901 6.76 -11.61 -15.89
N ASN A 902 5.81 -12.49 -16.21
CA ASN A 902 4.80 -12.32 -17.24
C ASN A 902 3.59 -13.21 -16.88
N PRO A 903 2.71 -12.77 -15.97
CA PRO A 903 1.53 -13.52 -15.55
C PRO A 903 0.52 -13.60 -16.71
N ASP A 904 -0.34 -14.61 -16.70
CA ASP A 904 -1.40 -14.66 -17.71
C ASP A 904 -2.53 -13.70 -17.32
N ARG A 905 -2.70 -12.62 -18.07
CA ARG A 905 -3.67 -11.54 -17.84
C ARG A 905 -4.29 -11.10 -19.16
N LEU A 906 -5.60 -10.88 -19.17
CA LEU A 906 -6.32 -10.38 -20.36
C LEU A 906 -5.76 -9.03 -20.87
N TYR A 907 -5.41 -8.10 -19.98
CA TYR A 907 -4.83 -6.82 -20.38
C TYR A 907 -3.38 -6.93 -20.91
N LEU A 908 -2.58 -7.88 -20.41
CA LEU A 908 -1.25 -8.16 -20.98
C LEU A 908 -1.36 -8.83 -22.37
N LYS A 909 -2.31 -9.76 -22.55
CA LYS A 909 -2.67 -10.33 -23.88
C LYS A 909 -3.07 -9.23 -24.87
N ALA A 910 -3.87 -8.26 -24.43
CA ALA A 910 -4.27 -7.11 -25.25
C ALA A 910 -3.08 -6.21 -25.63
N LEU A 911 -2.22 -5.86 -24.67
CA LEU A 911 -0.99 -5.08 -24.92
C LEU A 911 -0.02 -5.82 -25.85
N ALA A 912 0.21 -7.11 -25.65
CA ALA A 912 1.06 -7.94 -26.51
C ALA A 912 0.53 -8.03 -27.96
N SER A 913 -0.78 -7.94 -28.14
CA SER A 913 -1.44 -7.98 -29.46
C SER A 913 -1.44 -6.62 -30.18
N ALA A 914 -1.15 -5.51 -29.48
CA ALA A 914 -1.14 -4.18 -30.05
C ALA A 914 0.22 -3.83 -30.72
N PRO A 915 0.24 -3.07 -31.84
CA PRO A 915 1.48 -2.53 -32.41
C PRO A 915 2.27 -1.72 -31.39
N LYS A 916 3.61 -1.84 -31.40
CA LYS A 916 4.48 -1.32 -30.33
C LYS A 916 4.36 0.19 -30.11
N GLU A 917 4.01 0.93 -31.16
CA GLU A 917 3.75 2.37 -31.14
C GLU A 917 2.47 2.71 -30.36
N LYS A 918 1.47 1.81 -30.39
CA LYS A 918 0.16 1.98 -29.76
C LYS A 918 0.04 1.34 -28.38
N GLN A 919 0.97 0.49 -27.98
CA GLN A 919 0.93 -0.20 -26.67
C GLN A 919 0.82 0.77 -25.49
N TYR A 920 1.54 1.90 -25.55
CA TYR A 920 1.49 2.90 -24.48
C TYR A 920 0.19 3.72 -24.50
N ASP A 921 -0.42 3.96 -25.66
CA ASP A 921 -1.76 4.55 -25.74
C ASP A 921 -2.84 3.60 -25.18
N LEU A 922 -2.74 2.31 -25.50
CA LEU A 922 -3.64 1.28 -25.00
C LEU A 922 -3.51 1.09 -23.47
N TYR A 923 -2.31 1.28 -22.90
CA TYR A 923 -2.13 1.31 -21.44
C TYR A 923 -3.03 2.37 -20.78
N PHE A 924 -3.11 3.60 -21.31
CA PHE A 924 -4.00 4.63 -20.75
C PHE A 924 -5.48 4.27 -20.85
N GLU A 925 -5.90 3.60 -21.93
CA GLU A 925 -7.29 3.15 -22.07
C GLU A 925 -7.63 2.04 -21.07
N LEU A 926 -6.72 1.07 -20.88
CA LEU A 926 -6.85 0.00 -19.88
C LEU A 926 -6.81 0.54 -18.43
N ARG A 927 -6.00 1.57 -18.16
CA ARG A 927 -5.85 2.18 -16.83
C ARG A 927 -7.15 2.75 -16.28
N LYS A 928 -8.06 3.23 -17.12
CA LYS A 928 -9.36 3.81 -16.70
C LYS A 928 -10.20 2.85 -15.86
N ALA A 929 -10.08 1.55 -16.11
CA ALA A 929 -10.79 0.50 -15.36
C ALA A 929 -9.93 -0.14 -14.26
N GLN A 930 -8.68 0.31 -14.06
CA GLN A 930 -7.67 -0.32 -13.20
C GLN A 930 -6.89 0.69 -12.34
N GLU A 931 -7.36 1.93 -12.25
CA GLU A 931 -6.62 3.07 -11.69
C GLU A 931 -6.14 2.86 -10.25
N ARG A 932 -6.91 2.14 -9.43
CA ARG A 932 -6.54 1.82 -8.04
C ARG A 932 -5.87 0.46 -7.85
N ASN A 933 -5.56 -0.29 -8.92
CA ASN A 933 -5.04 -1.66 -8.82
C ASN A 933 -3.49 -1.70 -8.91
N PRO A 934 -2.74 -1.95 -7.80
CA PRO A 934 -1.28 -1.93 -7.83
C PRO A 934 -0.66 -2.99 -8.76
N SER A 935 -1.30 -4.17 -8.90
CA SER A 935 -0.84 -5.22 -9.82
C SER A 935 -0.90 -4.79 -11.28
N PHE A 936 -1.86 -3.94 -11.68
CA PHE A 936 -1.93 -3.48 -13.07
C PHE A 936 -0.67 -2.67 -13.45
N TYR A 937 -0.24 -1.77 -12.58
CA TYR A 937 1.01 -1.02 -12.78
C TYR A 937 2.24 -1.93 -12.71
N PHE A 938 2.29 -2.87 -11.76
CA PHE A 938 3.39 -3.84 -11.63
C PHE A 938 3.54 -4.74 -12.88
N ASP A 939 2.43 -5.31 -13.35
CA ASP A 939 2.38 -6.22 -14.51
C ASP A 939 2.69 -5.48 -15.82
N VAL A 940 2.12 -4.30 -16.04
CA VAL A 940 2.37 -3.51 -17.27
C VAL A 940 3.77 -2.89 -17.29
N ALA A 941 4.30 -2.43 -16.15
CA ALA A 941 5.67 -1.93 -16.09
C ALA A 941 6.70 -3.02 -16.40
N HIS A 942 6.49 -4.24 -15.87
CA HIS A 942 7.31 -5.41 -16.25
C HIS A 942 7.18 -5.77 -17.73
N PHE A 943 6.00 -5.66 -18.35
CA PHE A 943 5.81 -5.87 -19.79
C PHE A 943 6.66 -4.90 -20.63
N PHE A 944 6.73 -3.61 -20.27
CA PHE A 944 7.63 -2.65 -20.94
C PHE A 944 9.11 -2.90 -20.62
N TYR A 945 9.45 -3.28 -19.39
CA TYR A 945 10.83 -3.60 -18.99
C TYR A 945 11.39 -4.81 -19.76
N ASN A 946 10.61 -5.90 -19.85
CA ASN A 946 10.93 -7.11 -20.61
C ASN A 946 11.11 -6.82 -22.12
N GLN A 947 10.52 -5.74 -22.64
CA GLN A 947 10.72 -5.24 -24.01
C GLN A 947 11.90 -4.28 -24.18
N GLY A 948 12.63 -3.96 -23.11
CA GLY A 948 13.74 -3.01 -23.07
C GLY A 948 13.35 -1.53 -22.99
N ASP A 949 12.07 -1.20 -22.82
CA ASP A 949 11.60 0.19 -22.70
C ASP A 949 11.63 0.67 -21.24
N VAL A 950 12.85 0.83 -20.71
CA VAL A 950 13.09 1.11 -19.30
C VAL A 950 12.53 2.48 -18.88
N LYS A 951 12.51 3.51 -19.75
CA LYS A 951 11.89 4.81 -19.39
C LYS A 951 10.37 4.66 -19.18
N LYS A 952 9.66 3.89 -20.03
CA LYS A 952 8.24 3.61 -19.78
C LYS A 952 8.02 2.71 -18.57
N ALA A 953 8.88 1.71 -18.36
CA ALA A 953 8.77 0.83 -17.20
C ALA A 953 8.90 1.59 -15.86
N LEU A 954 9.93 2.44 -15.73
CA LEU A 954 10.15 3.28 -14.53
C LEU A 954 9.00 4.29 -14.33
N LEU A 955 8.51 4.88 -15.42
CA LEU A 955 7.35 5.77 -15.34
C LEU A 955 6.10 5.02 -14.85
N ILE A 956 5.77 3.87 -15.45
CA ILE A 956 4.54 3.13 -15.12
C ILE A 956 4.61 2.54 -13.71
N ILE A 957 5.76 2.01 -13.25
CA ILE A 957 5.89 1.49 -11.87
C ILE A 957 5.82 2.61 -10.83
N SER A 958 6.32 3.82 -11.15
CA SER A 958 6.34 4.93 -10.19
C SER A 958 4.94 5.39 -9.75
N ASN A 959 3.90 5.16 -10.56
CA ASN A 959 2.50 5.37 -10.18
C ASN A 959 2.11 4.66 -8.87
N ILE A 960 2.74 3.53 -8.53
CA ILE A 960 2.46 2.78 -7.28
C ILE A 960 2.72 3.65 -6.03
N ALA A 961 3.63 4.61 -6.10
CA ALA A 961 3.91 5.55 -5.01
C ALA A 961 2.81 6.62 -4.80
N ASP A 962 1.94 6.82 -5.79
CA ASP A 962 0.81 7.76 -5.78
C ASP A 962 -0.52 7.08 -5.39
N LEU A 963 -0.61 5.73 -5.44
CA LEU A 963 -1.84 4.97 -5.13
C LEU A 963 -2.21 4.99 -3.64
N GLY A 964 -1.24 5.24 -2.76
CA GLY A 964 -1.45 5.32 -1.31
C GLY A 964 -0.26 5.97 -0.63
N LEU A 965 -0.46 7.18 -0.11
CA LEU A 965 0.59 7.92 0.59
C LEU A 965 0.89 7.25 1.95
N GLU A 966 2.17 7.24 2.31
CA GLU A 966 2.73 6.51 3.47
C GLU A 966 2.45 4.99 3.49
N ASN A 967 2.10 4.40 2.34
CA ASN A 967 1.84 2.97 2.21
C ASN A 967 3.16 2.18 2.06
N HIS A 968 3.71 1.79 3.21
CA HIS A 968 4.95 1.00 3.29
C HIS A 968 4.92 -0.32 2.51
N GLN A 969 3.76 -0.97 2.29
CA GLN A 969 3.69 -2.22 1.51
C GLN A 969 3.87 -1.94 0.00
N LEU A 970 3.27 -0.87 -0.50
CA LEU A 970 3.49 -0.38 -1.87
C LEU A 970 4.92 0.15 -2.05
N TYR A 971 5.49 0.83 -1.06
CA TYR A 971 6.89 1.27 -1.12
C TYR A 971 7.90 0.11 -0.99
N LYS A 972 7.61 -0.97 -0.24
CA LYS A 972 8.40 -2.23 -0.29
C LYS A 972 8.35 -2.85 -1.69
N THR A 973 7.16 -2.97 -2.28
CA THR A 973 6.94 -3.44 -3.67
C THR A 973 7.78 -2.67 -4.69
N LEU A 974 7.75 -1.34 -4.61
CA LEU A 974 8.51 -0.45 -5.47
C LEU A 974 10.02 -0.58 -5.23
N THR A 975 10.46 -0.61 -3.96
CA THR A 975 11.86 -0.84 -3.57
C THR A 975 12.41 -2.13 -4.18
N TYR A 976 11.69 -3.26 -4.02
CA TYR A 976 12.11 -4.56 -4.55
C TYR A 976 12.21 -4.57 -6.08
N THR A 977 11.31 -3.86 -6.76
CA THR A 977 11.31 -3.74 -8.23
C THR A 977 12.49 -2.88 -8.71
N LEU A 978 12.68 -1.70 -8.13
CA LEU A 978 13.77 -0.78 -8.49
C LEU A 978 15.16 -1.39 -8.23
N ARG A 979 15.31 -2.22 -7.20
CA ARG A 979 16.55 -2.97 -6.91
C ARG A 979 16.86 -4.06 -7.95
N GLU A 980 15.87 -4.84 -8.38
CA GLU A 980 16.05 -5.79 -9.50
C GLU A 980 16.49 -5.03 -10.77
N TRP A 981 15.82 -3.91 -11.06
CA TRP A 981 16.05 -3.11 -12.26
C TRP A 981 17.29 -2.22 -12.18
N LYS A 982 17.92 -2.13 -11.01
CA LYS A 982 19.16 -1.39 -10.68
C LYS A 982 19.03 0.13 -10.69
N ASP A 983 17.83 0.65 -10.48
CA ASP A 983 17.62 2.05 -10.12
C ASP A 983 17.85 2.25 -8.61
N TYR A 984 19.12 2.20 -8.22
CA TYR A 984 19.52 2.29 -6.82
C TYR A 984 19.30 3.68 -6.21
N GLY A 985 19.19 4.73 -7.03
CA GLY A 985 18.93 6.09 -6.54
C GLY A 985 17.52 6.20 -5.95
N ASP A 986 16.53 5.74 -6.71
CA ASP A 986 15.13 5.79 -6.29
C ASP A 986 14.84 4.70 -5.25
N ALA A 987 15.44 3.51 -5.39
CA ALA A 987 15.32 2.46 -4.38
C ALA A 987 15.84 2.91 -2.99
N VAL A 988 16.95 3.66 -2.92
CA VAL A 988 17.44 4.22 -1.65
C VAL A 988 16.41 5.18 -1.05
N PHE A 989 15.71 5.98 -1.86
CA PHE A 989 14.65 6.86 -1.36
C PHE A 989 13.45 6.06 -0.85
N THR A 990 12.92 5.11 -1.63
CA THR A 990 11.73 4.35 -1.22
C THR A 990 12.01 3.48 0.01
N ALA A 991 13.17 2.84 0.07
CA ALA A 991 13.59 2.05 1.24
C ALA A 991 13.79 2.92 2.49
N LYS A 992 14.34 4.14 2.35
CA LYS A 992 14.46 5.11 3.45
C LYS A 992 13.09 5.48 4.03
N GLN A 993 12.07 5.70 3.19
CA GLN A 993 10.73 6.02 3.69
C GLN A 993 10.10 4.82 4.42
N VAL A 994 10.25 3.60 3.90
CA VAL A 994 9.82 2.37 4.59
C VAL A 994 10.51 2.22 5.95
N ALA A 995 11.84 2.38 6.00
CA ALA A 995 12.62 2.33 7.23
C ALA A 995 12.26 3.44 8.24
N LYS A 996 11.80 4.61 7.76
CA LYS A 996 11.28 5.70 8.60
C LYS A 996 9.90 5.36 9.17
N TRP A 997 8.95 4.90 8.33
CA TRP A 997 7.58 4.57 8.77
C TRP A 997 7.51 3.32 9.66
N ARG A 998 8.46 2.38 9.48
CA ARG A 998 8.51 1.08 10.16
C ARG A 998 9.88 0.86 10.81
N GLU A 999 10.35 1.85 11.58
CA GLU A 999 11.64 1.76 12.29
C GLU A 999 11.71 0.63 13.33
N HIS A 1000 10.55 0.09 13.73
CA HIS A 1000 10.39 -1.09 14.59
C HIS A 1000 10.45 -2.43 13.82
N GLU A 1001 10.50 -2.43 12.49
CA GLU A 1001 10.66 -3.64 11.67
C GLU A 1001 12.14 -3.82 11.27
N PRO A 1002 12.85 -4.87 11.75
CA PRO A 1002 14.24 -5.13 11.38
C PRO A 1002 14.41 -5.29 9.88
N GLN A 1003 13.48 -5.99 9.22
CA GLN A 1003 13.52 -6.16 7.78
C GLN A 1003 13.45 -4.82 7.03
N SER A 1004 12.69 -3.85 7.52
CA SER A 1004 12.60 -2.52 6.88
C SER A 1004 13.93 -1.75 7.01
N LEU A 1005 14.63 -1.88 8.14
CA LEU A 1005 15.98 -1.35 8.31
C LEU A 1005 17.01 -2.10 7.46
N ARG A 1006 16.96 -3.44 7.43
CA ARG A 1006 17.80 -4.31 6.61
C ARG A 1006 17.62 -4.06 5.12
N ASP A 1007 16.38 -3.86 4.65
CA ASP A 1007 16.10 -3.57 3.25
C ASP A 1007 16.69 -2.22 2.85
N TYR A 1008 16.56 -1.18 3.68
CA TYR A 1008 17.25 0.09 3.48
C TYR A 1008 18.77 -0.08 3.49
N ALA A 1009 19.33 -0.80 4.46
CA ALA A 1009 20.76 -1.07 4.58
C ALA A 1009 21.35 -1.78 3.34
N LEU A 1010 20.69 -2.85 2.87
CA LEU A 1010 21.13 -3.57 1.67
C LEU A 1010 20.90 -2.75 0.39
N THR A 1011 19.99 -1.78 0.39
CA THR A 1011 19.80 -0.85 -0.73
C THR A 1011 20.87 0.26 -0.74
N LEU A 1012 21.37 0.65 0.44
CA LEU A 1012 22.58 1.47 0.58
C LEU A 1012 23.82 0.70 0.10
N GLU A 1013 23.93 -0.61 0.37
CA GLU A 1013 24.99 -1.48 -0.18
C GLU A 1013 24.93 -1.55 -1.72
N ASP A 1014 23.73 -1.75 -2.29
CA ASP A 1014 23.49 -1.69 -3.75
C ASP A 1014 23.92 -0.34 -4.36
N ALA A 1015 23.68 0.77 -3.66
CA ALA A 1015 24.12 2.12 -4.04
C ALA A 1015 25.62 2.42 -3.72
N GLY A 1016 26.39 1.45 -3.23
CA GLY A 1016 27.82 1.59 -2.92
C GLY A 1016 28.15 2.33 -1.62
N LYS A 1017 27.15 2.59 -0.76
CA LYS A 1017 27.27 3.34 0.51
C LYS A 1017 27.59 2.42 1.69
N TYR A 1018 28.65 1.63 1.58
CA TYR A 1018 28.91 0.49 2.47
C TYR A 1018 28.97 0.80 3.97
N GLN A 1019 29.39 2.00 4.38
CA GLN A 1019 29.39 2.38 5.81
C GLN A 1019 27.99 2.75 6.31
N GLU A 1020 27.17 3.42 5.50
CA GLU A 1020 25.77 3.70 5.86
C GLU A 1020 24.98 2.38 5.95
N ALA A 1021 25.25 1.45 5.01
CA ALA A 1021 24.71 0.09 5.04
C ALA A 1021 25.12 -0.69 6.30
N PHE A 1022 26.41 -0.72 6.66
CA PHE A 1022 26.87 -1.40 7.87
C PHE A 1022 26.25 -0.80 9.15
N ASP A 1023 26.20 0.53 9.24
CA ASP A 1023 25.64 1.24 10.40
C ASP A 1023 24.14 0.92 10.59
N GLU A 1024 23.37 0.82 9.50
CA GLU A 1024 21.94 0.51 9.53
C GLU A 1024 21.66 -1.00 9.75
N LEU A 1025 22.55 -1.90 9.27
CA LEU A 1025 22.51 -3.34 9.65
C LEU A 1025 22.76 -3.54 11.15
N VAL A 1026 23.66 -2.77 11.77
CA VAL A 1026 23.87 -2.83 13.23
C VAL A 1026 22.64 -2.31 13.97
N LYS A 1027 22.06 -1.17 13.55
CA LYS A 1027 20.79 -0.66 14.07
C LYS A 1027 19.65 -1.68 13.95
N SER A 1028 19.63 -2.49 12.89
CA SER A 1028 18.68 -3.59 12.72
C SER A 1028 18.79 -4.72 13.77
N LEU A 1029 19.92 -4.83 14.48
CA LEU A 1029 20.09 -5.73 15.63
C LEU A 1029 19.77 -5.05 16.97
N GLU A 1030 19.65 -3.72 16.99
CA GLU A 1030 19.32 -2.92 18.18
C GLU A 1030 17.79 -2.74 18.37
N VAL A 1031 16.98 -3.16 17.39
CA VAL A 1031 15.50 -3.18 17.48
C VAL A 1031 15.05 -4.16 18.57
N ASN A 1032 13.99 -3.79 19.30
CA ASN A 1032 13.50 -4.60 20.42
C ASN A 1032 12.02 -5.01 20.26
N TYR A 1033 11.76 -6.31 20.24
CA TYR A 1033 10.43 -6.91 20.05
C TYR A 1033 9.76 -7.15 21.41
N TYR A 1034 9.25 -6.07 22.02
CA TYR A 1034 8.47 -6.17 23.24
C TYR A 1034 7.01 -6.62 22.96
N GLY A 1035 6.38 -7.25 23.95
CA GLY A 1035 4.97 -7.61 23.90
C GLY A 1035 4.63 -8.54 22.75
N GLU A 1036 3.64 -8.17 21.94
CA GLU A 1036 3.04 -9.01 20.90
C GLU A 1036 3.95 -9.15 19.66
N MET A 1037 5.01 -8.35 19.56
CA MET A 1037 6.07 -8.54 18.56
C MET A 1037 7.07 -9.65 18.94
N SER A 1038 7.05 -10.12 20.20
CA SER A 1038 7.93 -11.19 20.68
C SER A 1038 7.65 -12.49 19.94
N GLY A 1039 8.59 -12.92 19.10
CA GLY A 1039 8.48 -14.10 18.24
C GLY A 1039 8.25 -13.78 16.76
N GLN A 1040 7.62 -12.65 16.43
CA GLN A 1040 7.28 -12.27 15.04
C GLN A 1040 8.51 -12.07 14.14
N TYR A 1041 9.60 -11.53 14.70
CA TYR A 1041 10.85 -11.24 13.99
C TYR A 1041 12.03 -12.08 14.50
N GLU A 1042 11.78 -13.00 15.43
CA GLU A 1042 12.81 -13.76 16.15
C GLU A 1042 13.44 -14.82 15.25
N GLY A 1043 14.70 -14.59 14.84
CA GLY A 1043 15.41 -15.36 13.83
C GLY A 1043 15.99 -14.49 12.71
N VAL A 1044 15.50 -13.26 12.54
CA VAL A 1044 16.02 -12.30 11.54
C VAL A 1044 17.48 -11.94 11.80
N GLU A 1045 17.93 -12.09 13.04
CA GLU A 1045 19.30 -11.86 13.50
C GLU A 1045 20.31 -12.80 12.81
N ASP A 1046 19.94 -14.05 12.48
CA ASP A 1046 20.79 -14.96 11.69
C ASP A 1046 21.13 -14.34 10.33
N ILE A 1047 20.11 -13.79 9.67
CA ILE A 1047 20.17 -13.23 8.32
C ILE A 1047 20.94 -11.90 8.34
N VAL A 1048 20.67 -11.01 9.30
CA VAL A 1048 21.39 -9.74 9.48
C VAL A 1048 22.85 -9.98 9.85
N LEU A 1049 23.17 -10.94 10.74
CA LEU A 1049 24.56 -11.31 11.04
C LEU A 1049 25.30 -11.86 9.81
N MET A 1050 24.62 -12.63 8.95
CA MET A 1050 25.21 -13.11 7.68
C MET A 1050 25.39 -12.00 6.64
N ASP A 1051 24.52 -10.98 6.61
CA ASP A 1051 24.71 -9.77 5.80
C ASP A 1051 25.89 -8.91 6.30
N ILE A 1052 25.99 -8.69 7.61
CA ILE A 1052 27.14 -8.02 8.25
C ILE A 1052 28.45 -8.76 7.92
N ASN A 1053 28.48 -10.08 8.07
CA ASN A 1053 29.67 -10.88 7.79
C ASN A 1053 30.05 -10.92 6.28
N ARG A 1054 29.09 -10.74 5.36
CA ARG A 1054 29.39 -10.48 3.93
C ARG A 1054 30.05 -9.11 3.75
N ILE A 1055 29.35 -8.04 4.12
CA ILE A 1055 29.77 -6.67 3.75
C ILE A 1055 31.13 -6.34 4.38
N MET A 1056 31.41 -6.82 5.60
CA MET A 1056 32.72 -6.68 6.24
C MET A 1056 33.85 -7.49 5.59
N LYS A 1057 33.56 -8.68 5.04
CA LYS A 1057 34.53 -9.50 4.30
C LYS A 1057 34.93 -8.84 2.98
N GLU A 1058 33.97 -8.20 2.32
CA GLU A 1058 34.13 -7.62 0.98
C GLU A 1058 34.63 -6.17 1.04
N HIS A 1059 34.34 -5.46 2.13
CA HIS A 1059 34.78 -4.08 2.39
C HIS A 1059 35.58 -3.98 3.70
N PRO A 1060 36.83 -4.48 3.75
CA PRO A 1060 37.65 -4.54 4.98
C PRO A 1060 38.10 -3.17 5.53
N GLY A 1061 37.71 -2.06 4.91
CA GLY A 1061 37.94 -0.69 5.38
C GLY A 1061 36.82 -0.10 6.26
N LEU A 1062 35.76 -0.86 6.54
CA LEU A 1062 34.62 -0.42 7.34
C LEU A 1062 34.98 -0.18 8.82
N LYS A 1063 34.37 0.85 9.42
CA LYS A 1063 34.50 1.18 10.85
C LYS A 1063 33.55 0.31 11.67
N THR A 1064 34.05 -0.81 12.18
CA THR A 1064 33.26 -1.81 12.91
C THR A 1064 32.92 -1.42 14.36
N GLY A 1065 33.27 -0.21 14.81
CA GLY A 1065 33.33 0.16 16.23
C GLY A 1065 32.00 0.18 16.99
N LYS A 1066 30.86 0.05 16.28
CA LYS A 1066 29.52 -0.13 16.86
C LYS A 1066 29.21 -1.57 17.27
N LEU A 1067 29.94 -2.56 16.73
CA LEU A 1067 29.69 -3.99 16.94
C LEU A 1067 30.84 -4.63 17.72
N ASP A 1068 30.51 -5.50 18.68
CA ASP A 1068 31.52 -6.29 19.41
C ASP A 1068 32.29 -7.19 18.44
N LYS A 1069 33.62 -7.24 18.63
CA LYS A 1069 34.53 -8.11 17.88
C LYS A 1069 34.15 -9.59 17.96
N LYS A 1070 33.43 -10.03 19.00
CA LYS A 1070 32.98 -11.43 19.11
C LYS A 1070 32.03 -11.86 17.98
N TYR A 1071 31.25 -10.93 17.41
CA TYR A 1071 30.32 -11.19 16.30
C TYR A 1071 30.99 -11.12 14.91
N ILE A 1072 32.23 -10.66 14.82
CA ILE A 1072 32.97 -10.51 13.56
C ILE A 1072 33.54 -11.87 13.12
N ALA A 1073 32.87 -12.55 12.19
CA ALA A 1073 33.21 -13.91 11.78
C ALA A 1073 33.29 -14.09 10.26
N LYS A 1074 34.42 -14.63 9.78
CA LYS A 1074 34.57 -15.00 8.37
C LYS A 1074 33.83 -16.30 8.07
N MET A 1075 32.52 -16.19 7.79
CA MET A 1075 31.62 -17.29 7.45
C MET A 1075 31.22 -17.31 5.95
N PRO A 1076 32.17 -17.56 5.01
CA PRO A 1076 31.81 -17.71 3.60
C PRO A 1076 30.95 -18.96 3.38
N VAL A 1077 30.02 -18.85 2.43
CA VAL A 1077 29.16 -19.92 1.93
C VAL A 1077 29.12 -19.88 0.40
N ASP A 1078 29.10 -21.05 -0.24
CA ASP A 1078 29.08 -21.17 -1.70
C ASP A 1078 27.78 -20.67 -2.32
N VAL A 1079 26.63 -20.97 -1.67
CA VAL A 1079 25.29 -20.48 -2.07
C VAL A 1079 24.52 -20.01 -0.83
N ARG A 1080 23.87 -18.85 -0.94
CA ARG A 1080 22.90 -18.30 0.02
C ARG A 1080 21.68 -17.79 -0.74
N ILE A 1081 20.50 -18.20 -0.33
CA ILE A 1081 19.21 -17.81 -0.91
C ILE A 1081 18.41 -17.15 0.21
N ILE A 1082 17.77 -16.01 -0.08
CA ILE A 1082 16.91 -15.28 0.85
C ILE A 1082 15.60 -14.95 0.14
N MET A 1083 14.46 -15.11 0.80
CA MET A 1083 13.14 -14.74 0.27
C MET A 1083 12.52 -13.68 1.19
N ASN A 1084 12.25 -12.49 0.68
CA ASN A 1084 11.70 -11.34 1.40
C ASN A 1084 10.29 -11.02 0.88
N TRP A 1085 9.35 -10.55 1.70
CA TRP A 1085 8.01 -10.15 1.25
C TRP A 1085 7.49 -8.80 1.79
N ASN A 1086 6.46 -8.27 1.12
CA ASN A 1086 5.95 -6.89 1.29
C ASN A 1086 4.73 -6.75 2.21
N GLN A 1087 4.20 -7.82 2.82
CA GLN A 1087 2.97 -7.88 3.62
C GLN A 1087 3.20 -8.60 4.97
N MET A 1088 2.34 -8.38 5.98
CA MET A 1088 2.46 -9.07 7.28
C MET A 1088 1.55 -10.32 7.36
N ASP A 1089 0.34 -10.23 6.79
CA ASP A 1089 -0.74 -11.20 6.97
C ASP A 1089 -0.74 -12.33 5.92
N VAL A 1090 0.46 -12.75 5.50
CA VAL A 1090 0.67 -13.72 4.41
C VAL A 1090 1.62 -14.83 4.84
N ASP A 1091 1.22 -16.07 4.57
CA ASP A 1091 1.92 -17.30 4.97
C ASP A 1091 2.70 -17.85 3.75
N LEU A 1092 4.04 -17.74 3.80
CA LEU A 1092 4.94 -17.83 2.65
C LEU A 1092 6.24 -18.61 2.94
N ASP A 1093 6.22 -19.92 2.71
CA ASP A 1093 7.42 -20.76 2.87
C ASP A 1093 8.41 -20.59 1.71
N LEU A 1094 9.70 -20.53 2.01
CA LEU A 1094 10.80 -20.77 1.07
C LEU A 1094 11.11 -22.27 0.99
N HIS A 1095 11.06 -22.84 -0.21
CA HIS A 1095 11.43 -24.23 -0.46
C HIS A 1095 12.64 -24.32 -1.41
N VAL A 1096 13.68 -25.06 -1.01
CA VAL A 1096 14.90 -25.27 -1.82
C VAL A 1096 15.12 -26.76 -2.09
N ILE A 1097 14.89 -27.20 -3.32
CA ILE A 1097 15.24 -28.56 -3.76
C ILE A 1097 16.71 -28.58 -4.21
N GLU A 1098 17.49 -29.48 -3.65
CA GLU A 1098 18.92 -29.63 -3.86
C GLU A 1098 19.27 -30.60 -5.02
N PRO A 1099 20.51 -30.63 -5.52
CA PRO A 1099 20.97 -31.56 -6.56
C PRO A 1099 20.79 -33.05 -6.26
N THR A 1100 20.63 -33.41 -4.98
CA THR A 1100 20.31 -34.77 -4.49
C THR A 1100 18.86 -35.18 -4.75
N GLY A 1101 17.96 -34.22 -4.94
CA GLY A 1101 16.51 -34.41 -4.87
C GLY A 1101 15.93 -34.27 -3.46
N GLU A 1102 16.76 -33.91 -2.47
CA GLU A 1102 16.34 -33.53 -1.12
C GLU A 1102 15.71 -32.11 -1.14
N GLU A 1103 14.70 -31.85 -0.33
CA GLU A 1103 13.98 -30.56 -0.28
C GLU A 1103 14.14 -29.95 1.13
N CYS A 1104 14.75 -28.77 1.21
CA CYS A 1104 15.02 -28.03 2.44
C CYS A 1104 14.01 -26.89 2.61
N TYR A 1105 13.36 -26.83 3.78
CA TYR A 1105 12.25 -25.95 4.11
C TYR A 1105 12.05 -25.92 5.65
N TYR A 1106 11.07 -25.16 6.14
CA TYR A 1106 10.88 -24.85 7.58
C TYR A 1106 10.86 -26.07 8.53
N SER A 1107 10.36 -27.24 8.11
CA SER A 1107 10.35 -28.46 8.92
C SER A 1107 11.44 -29.49 8.56
N HIS A 1108 12.27 -29.23 7.53
CA HIS A 1108 13.49 -29.97 7.22
C HIS A 1108 14.69 -29.03 7.06
N THR A 1109 15.14 -28.48 8.19
CA THR A 1109 16.07 -27.33 8.24
C THR A 1109 17.55 -27.68 8.07
N SER A 1110 17.91 -28.93 7.76
CA SER A 1110 19.30 -29.35 7.54
C SER A 1110 19.40 -30.61 6.69
N THR A 1111 20.19 -30.56 5.61
CA THR A 1111 20.23 -31.61 4.57
C THR A 1111 21.48 -32.50 4.59
N GLU A 1112 21.45 -33.64 3.87
CA GLU A 1112 22.59 -34.57 3.77
C GLU A 1112 23.88 -33.91 3.25
N ILE A 1113 23.74 -32.96 2.32
CA ILE A 1113 24.89 -32.23 1.75
C ILE A 1113 25.36 -31.06 2.63
N GLY A 1114 24.67 -30.78 3.75
CA GLY A 1114 25.03 -29.74 4.70
C GLY A 1114 24.42 -28.36 4.43
N GLY A 1115 23.29 -28.30 3.72
CA GLY A 1115 22.42 -27.14 3.72
C GLY A 1115 21.87 -26.84 5.13
N ARG A 1116 21.48 -25.59 5.35
CA ARG A 1116 20.82 -25.09 6.57
C ARG A 1116 19.72 -24.11 6.17
N PHE A 1117 18.58 -24.23 6.81
CA PHE A 1117 17.48 -23.26 6.75
C PHE A 1117 17.54 -22.27 7.92
N SER A 1118 16.81 -21.16 7.82
CA SER A 1118 16.55 -20.24 8.93
C SER A 1118 15.59 -20.85 9.95
N LYS A 1119 15.15 -20.04 10.92
CA LYS A 1119 13.88 -20.27 11.58
C LYS A 1119 12.74 -19.91 10.61
N ASP A 1120 11.60 -20.52 10.88
CA ASP A 1120 10.27 -20.33 10.28
C ASP A 1120 9.65 -18.98 10.72
N PHE A 1121 8.90 -18.32 9.83
CA PHE A 1121 8.26 -17.00 10.03
C PHE A 1121 6.72 -17.01 9.87
N THR A 1122 6.03 -17.96 10.50
CA THR A 1122 4.54 -18.07 10.54
C THR A 1122 3.74 -16.82 10.94
N GLN A 1123 4.34 -15.75 11.46
CA GLN A 1123 3.66 -14.49 11.83
C GLN A 1123 4.58 -13.27 11.67
N GLY A 1124 4.45 -12.52 10.57
CA GLY A 1124 5.16 -11.24 10.41
C GLY A 1124 5.62 -10.94 8.98
N TYR A 1125 6.44 -9.90 8.84
CA TYR A 1125 7.29 -9.78 7.65
C TYR A 1125 8.53 -10.65 7.87
N GLY A 1126 8.60 -11.76 7.13
CA GLY A 1126 9.80 -12.57 7.06
C GLY A 1126 10.79 -12.05 6.01
N PRO A 1127 12.07 -12.28 6.28
CA PRO A 1127 12.91 -12.92 5.29
C PRO A 1127 13.24 -14.35 5.75
N GLU A 1128 13.00 -15.34 4.89
CA GLU A 1128 13.49 -16.71 5.07
C GLU A 1128 14.84 -16.91 4.36
N GLN A 1129 15.67 -17.84 4.84
CA GLN A 1129 17.02 -18.03 4.32
C GLN A 1129 17.47 -19.49 4.25
N TYR A 1130 18.02 -19.88 3.10
CA TYR A 1130 18.80 -21.11 2.93
C TYR A 1130 20.30 -20.79 2.76
N LEU A 1131 21.16 -21.56 3.42
CA LEU A 1131 22.61 -21.49 3.37
C LEU A 1131 23.21 -22.86 3.02
N ILE A 1132 24.21 -22.90 2.14
CA ILE A 1132 25.08 -24.08 2.01
C ILE A 1132 26.55 -23.68 1.89
N ARG A 1133 27.37 -24.20 2.81
CA ARG A 1133 28.80 -23.86 2.89
C ARG A 1133 29.59 -24.39 1.69
N ASN A 1134 29.42 -25.67 1.37
CA ASN A 1134 30.17 -26.41 0.35
C ASN A 1134 29.17 -26.94 -0.70
N ALA A 1135 28.88 -26.19 -1.76
CA ALA A 1135 27.79 -26.53 -2.67
C ALA A 1135 28.14 -27.66 -3.65
N VAL A 1136 27.18 -28.58 -3.85
CA VAL A 1136 27.32 -29.76 -4.71
C VAL A 1136 26.91 -29.41 -6.14
N LYS A 1137 27.62 -29.95 -7.13
CA LYS A 1137 27.34 -29.69 -8.55
C LYS A 1137 25.98 -30.23 -8.97
N GLY A 1138 25.20 -29.42 -9.67
CA GLY A 1138 23.89 -29.79 -10.19
C GLY A 1138 22.92 -28.62 -10.22
N LYS A 1139 21.62 -28.91 -10.07
CA LYS A 1139 20.55 -27.91 -10.01
C LYS A 1139 20.03 -27.76 -8.57
N TYR A 1140 20.01 -26.54 -8.08
CA TYR A 1140 19.16 -26.13 -6.97
C TYR A 1140 17.89 -25.47 -7.55
N LYS A 1141 16.71 -25.77 -7.02
CA LYS A 1141 15.45 -25.14 -7.44
C LYS A 1141 14.82 -24.39 -6.27
N ILE A 1142 14.41 -23.16 -6.51
CA ILE A 1142 13.77 -22.29 -5.53
C ILE A 1142 12.27 -22.25 -5.85
N LYS A 1143 11.48 -22.67 -4.87
CA LYS A 1143 10.01 -22.67 -4.84
C LYS A 1143 9.54 -21.73 -3.73
N THR A 1144 8.24 -21.43 -3.76
CA THR A 1144 7.49 -21.02 -2.57
C THR A 1144 6.14 -21.74 -2.53
N ASN A 1145 5.59 -21.87 -1.33
CA ASN A 1145 4.19 -22.22 -1.10
C ASN A 1145 3.47 -21.03 -0.47
N PHE A 1146 2.19 -20.84 -0.82
CA PHE A 1146 1.36 -19.76 -0.32
C PHE A 1146 0.08 -20.36 0.22
N PHE A 1147 -0.10 -20.31 1.53
CA PHE A 1147 -1.23 -20.98 2.21
C PHE A 1147 -2.45 -20.08 2.37
N GLY A 1148 -2.28 -18.76 2.26
CA GLY A 1148 -3.40 -17.83 2.13
C GLY A 1148 -3.08 -16.36 2.40
N GLU A 1149 -4.09 -15.54 2.14
CA GLU A 1149 -4.27 -14.19 2.66
C GLU A 1149 -5.46 -14.25 3.62
N THR A 1150 -5.30 -13.81 4.87
CA THR A 1150 -6.43 -13.77 5.84
C THR A 1150 -7.46 -12.69 5.52
N THR A 1151 -7.06 -11.64 4.79
CA THR A 1151 -7.95 -10.58 4.29
C THR A 1151 -7.56 -10.17 2.86
N LEU A 1152 -8.54 -9.74 2.05
CA LEU A 1152 -8.26 -9.07 0.77
C LEU A 1152 -7.85 -7.63 1.08
N THR A 1153 -6.60 -7.27 0.80
CA THR A 1153 -6.07 -5.91 1.04
C THR A 1153 -6.22 -5.02 -0.20
N GLU A 1154 -6.39 -3.71 0.01
CA GLU A 1154 -6.36 -2.71 -1.06
C GLU A 1154 -4.97 -2.57 -1.73
N ASN A 1155 -3.95 -3.21 -1.15
CA ASN A 1155 -2.56 -3.16 -1.60
C ASN A 1155 -2.25 -4.20 -2.70
N GLY A 1156 -3.20 -5.08 -3.00
CA GLY A 1156 -3.04 -6.17 -3.95
C GLY A 1156 -2.28 -7.39 -3.37
N PRO A 1157 -1.84 -8.32 -4.24
CA PRO A 1157 -1.18 -9.57 -3.84
C PRO A 1157 0.22 -9.33 -3.25
N ALA A 1158 0.68 -10.31 -2.47
CA ALA A 1158 2.02 -10.32 -1.91
C ALA A 1158 3.10 -10.17 -3.00
N THR A 1159 4.03 -9.25 -2.81
CA THR A 1159 5.22 -9.07 -3.65
C THR A 1159 6.42 -9.67 -2.93
N VAL A 1160 7.07 -10.64 -3.58
CA VAL A 1160 8.23 -11.37 -3.05
C VAL A 1160 9.49 -10.99 -3.82
N MET A 1161 10.59 -10.77 -3.10
CA MET A 1161 11.94 -10.54 -3.63
C MET A 1161 12.91 -11.63 -3.16
N ILE A 1162 13.43 -12.38 -4.11
CA ILE A 1162 14.44 -13.42 -3.89
C ILE A 1162 15.83 -12.82 -4.10
N GLU A 1163 16.72 -13.02 -3.14
CA GLU A 1163 18.14 -12.72 -3.24
C GLU A 1163 18.95 -14.01 -3.37
N ILE A 1164 19.73 -14.14 -4.43
CA ILE A 1164 20.58 -15.31 -4.67
C ILE A 1164 22.05 -14.85 -4.70
N TYR A 1165 22.81 -15.26 -3.68
CA TYR A 1165 24.24 -15.04 -3.58
C TYR A 1165 24.98 -16.33 -3.94
N THR A 1166 25.99 -16.22 -4.81
CA THR A 1166 26.87 -17.33 -5.18
C THR A 1166 28.33 -16.91 -5.04
N THR A 1167 29.14 -17.67 -4.28
CA THR A 1167 30.54 -17.34 -3.98
C THR A 1167 31.48 -18.33 -4.67
N LYS A 1168 32.20 -17.91 -5.71
CA LYS A 1168 33.14 -18.78 -6.45
C LYS A 1168 34.55 -18.22 -6.43
N ALA A 1169 35.53 -19.06 -6.09
CA ALA A 1169 36.93 -18.66 -5.87
C ALA A 1169 37.10 -17.44 -4.92
N GLY A 1170 36.24 -17.36 -3.88
CA GLY A 1170 36.22 -16.28 -2.89
C GLY A 1170 35.45 -15.01 -3.31
N LYS A 1171 35.06 -14.89 -4.58
CA LYS A 1171 34.32 -13.75 -5.13
C LYS A 1171 32.82 -14.03 -5.17
N THR A 1172 32.04 -13.16 -4.55
CA THR A 1172 30.57 -13.24 -4.48
C THR A 1172 29.93 -12.59 -5.70
N SER A 1173 28.78 -13.11 -6.13
CA SER A 1173 27.89 -12.45 -7.08
C SER A 1173 26.44 -12.58 -6.61
N ARG A 1174 25.64 -11.52 -6.81
CA ARG A 1174 24.26 -11.40 -6.33
C ARG A 1174 23.31 -11.30 -7.53
N THR A 1175 22.22 -12.06 -7.48
CA THR A 1175 21.08 -11.99 -8.41
C THR A 1175 19.82 -11.66 -7.61
N LEU A 1176 18.97 -10.78 -8.12
CA LEU A 1176 17.68 -10.45 -7.53
C LEU A 1176 16.55 -10.91 -8.46
N LYS A 1177 15.41 -11.32 -7.91
CA LYS A 1177 14.17 -11.47 -8.67
C LYS A 1177 12.95 -11.14 -7.81
N THR A 1178 12.14 -10.22 -8.31
CA THR A 1178 10.87 -9.77 -7.72
C THR A 1178 9.69 -10.32 -8.52
N ILE A 1179 8.64 -10.77 -7.83
CA ILE A 1179 7.41 -11.37 -8.38
C ILE A 1179 6.19 -10.98 -7.53
N GLN A 1180 4.97 -11.17 -8.04
CA GLN A 1180 3.76 -11.17 -7.22
C GLN A 1180 3.17 -12.58 -7.07
N ILE A 1181 2.56 -12.87 -5.92
CA ILE A 1181 1.96 -14.16 -5.59
C ILE A 1181 0.50 -13.93 -5.22
N GLY A 1182 -0.40 -14.52 -6.00
CA GLY A 1182 -1.84 -14.51 -5.74
C GLY A 1182 -2.39 -15.92 -5.56
N LYS A 1183 -3.64 -16.00 -5.09
CA LYS A 1183 -4.32 -17.16 -4.45
C LYS A 1183 -4.42 -18.50 -5.21
N ILE A 1184 -3.75 -18.68 -6.34
CA ILE A 1184 -3.90 -19.86 -7.21
C ILE A 1184 -2.53 -20.39 -7.72
N LYS A 1185 -1.48 -20.34 -6.89
CA LYS A 1185 -0.14 -20.86 -7.23
C LYS A 1185 0.63 -21.49 -6.05
N GLU A 1186 0.25 -22.70 -5.68
CA GLU A 1186 1.17 -23.60 -4.98
C GLU A 1186 2.33 -24.03 -5.91
N ASN A 1187 3.51 -24.34 -5.36
CA ASN A 1187 4.61 -25.03 -6.03
C ASN A 1187 5.20 -24.35 -7.32
N GLU A 1188 5.08 -23.04 -7.51
CA GLU A 1188 5.76 -22.36 -8.63
C GLU A 1188 7.29 -22.32 -8.42
N ILE A 1189 8.07 -22.78 -9.42
CA ILE A 1189 9.53 -22.60 -9.44
C ILE A 1189 9.84 -21.16 -9.85
N LEU A 1190 10.50 -20.43 -8.97
CA LEU A 1190 10.78 -19.01 -9.09
C LEU A 1190 12.15 -18.76 -9.75
N ALA A 1191 13.13 -19.59 -9.39
CA ALA A 1191 14.48 -19.59 -9.96
C ALA A 1191 15.14 -20.98 -9.85
N GLU A 1192 16.11 -21.25 -10.73
CA GLU A 1192 17.02 -22.39 -10.63
C GLU A 1192 18.48 -21.89 -10.61
N ILE A 1193 19.35 -22.55 -9.83
CA ILE A 1193 20.80 -22.31 -9.81
C ILE A 1193 21.50 -23.56 -10.35
N VAL A 1194 22.35 -23.39 -11.37
CA VAL A 1194 23.24 -24.45 -11.89
C VAL A 1194 24.65 -24.20 -11.36
N TRP A 1195 25.25 -25.16 -10.67
CA TRP A 1195 26.52 -25.01 -9.91
C TRP A 1195 27.74 -25.75 -10.49
#